data_AF-A0A6U3CPA2-F1
#
_entry.id   AF-A0A6U3CPA2-F1
#
_cell.length_a   1.000
_cell.length_b   1.000
_cell.length_c   1.000
_cell.angle_alpha   90.00
_cell.angle_beta   90.00
_cell.angle_gamma   90.00
#
_symmetry.space_group_name_H-M   'P 1'
#
loop_
_entity.id
_entity.type
_entity.pdbx_description
1 polymer ?
#
loop_
_entity_poly.entity_id
_entity_poly.type
_entity_poly.pdbx_seq_one_letter_code
_entity_poly.pdbx_strand_id
1 'polypeptide(L)'
;MLNRFFFLSTILAPSVLALQSYQSRIPNGDNVVSPSGEPWPGVGHHRSSGGGERNAFGDDFAAAGHEWTIELCQMDSDCDGFTNGQELGDPDCVWMEGEIPQFDVGITHPGIADTERTSGSTDAISDSCSEFDFAELPPDYSNTSFVMPNFLVPSERTTYAKFAFHMEDLGLDQDAYAVRVEPLLENSQVVHHMILYHCDEEPTGFIDEPSTEGRMPCRDMVMSWAVGGKGLCLPAQVGIELLVAEPWFVMEVHYDNPQGLTGIYDNSGLKITSIPQSDSLVADYQPAGWLWAGGLPLGMNIPPGEEAYEIMVECGYPSIPQSGVTVFAYALHAHTLGRKVWTEVHRPMGIDSQGTSNVQECPEECSTRLFGQCELCFAQQGCCGDFDDASKCVPTGQCCDLCKECDGCQGCYPQTDTCNPNGFISNLFDTPDAEYESLLDLGCDTRYDFDLQETRNLAEYQTIYPTDKLVTHCVYDSTERSTVTKGGDATEDEMCIGFFLYYPVQPNMKCLKRVEQDVGTGEKVCQMPGVEVYNDTSMCADGERLDGAGVSSGVSFSDMDAWLQIHILCMMLSMGILIPVGVLIPLAFRLTLFKRNDAWFRYHRILQTIGLLLLLTGVCAAFQGSSATSFSETHHKLGLTIFILALSQPINAVLRPHKPENGESPSLKRRAWEVLHKGVGYSTVVLAWVNIFLGIDLLEEWYSASDDLVSALTFTQSVFMGVVFLGGIVGITMALFASKKQSNEATIQEGEAVAPNKTTSDV
;
A
#
# COMPACT_ATOMS: atom_id res chain seq x y z
N MET A 1 45.98 -14.68 -23.54
CA MET A 1 47.12 -15.26 -22.79
C MET A 1 47.32 -14.37 -21.57
N LEU A 2 46.84 -14.79 -20.40
CA LEU A 2 47.63 -15.52 -19.39
C LEU A 2 48.72 -14.63 -18.76
N ASN A 3 48.54 -14.18 -17.51
CA ASN A 3 49.01 -14.82 -16.26
C ASN A 3 50.36 -14.20 -15.82
N ARG A 4 50.77 -13.94 -14.55
CA ARG A 4 50.39 -14.39 -13.19
C ARG A 4 51.06 -13.51 -12.10
N PHE A 5 50.36 -13.38 -10.96
CA PHE A 5 50.74 -13.64 -9.53
C PHE A 5 52.09 -13.23 -8.92
N PHE A 6 52.04 -12.59 -7.74
CA PHE A 6 52.30 -13.11 -6.36
C PHE A 6 52.49 -11.89 -5.42
N PHE A 7 51.86 -11.78 -4.25
CA PHE A 7 52.24 -12.50 -3.02
C PHE A 7 51.10 -12.53 -1.97
N LEU A 8 50.88 -13.72 -1.40
CA LEU A 8 50.24 -13.93 -0.10
C LEU A 8 51.29 -13.75 1.01
N SER A 9 50.89 -13.19 2.15
CA SER A 9 51.38 -13.65 3.45
C SER A 9 50.32 -13.45 4.53
N THR A 10 49.80 -14.60 4.97
CA THR A 10 48.98 -14.86 6.15
C THR A 10 49.63 -14.40 7.45
N ILE A 11 48.85 -13.75 8.33
CA ILE A 11 49.05 -13.79 9.78
C ILE A 11 47.78 -14.41 10.37
N LEU A 12 47.93 -15.64 10.86
CA LEU A 12 47.00 -16.31 11.76
C LEU A 12 47.15 -15.68 13.15
N ALA A 13 46.10 -15.03 13.63
CA ALA A 13 45.82 -14.92 15.06
C ALA A 13 44.50 -15.67 15.29
N PRO A 14 44.43 -16.62 16.24
CA PRO A 14 43.17 -17.24 16.61
C PRO A 14 42.40 -16.18 17.39
N SER A 15 41.53 -15.45 16.72
CA SER A 15 40.40 -14.83 17.39
C SER A 15 39.61 -15.98 18.00
N VAL A 16 39.63 -16.08 19.32
CA VAL A 16 38.63 -16.85 20.05
C VAL A 16 37.31 -16.15 19.73
N LEU A 17 36.66 -16.61 18.65
CA LEU A 17 35.26 -16.32 18.41
C LEU A 17 34.55 -16.81 19.67
N ALA A 18 33.97 -15.89 20.43
CA ALA A 18 32.93 -16.26 21.38
C ALA A 18 31.93 -17.08 20.57
N LEU A 19 31.70 -18.32 20.98
CA LEU A 19 30.84 -19.26 20.26
C LEU A 19 29.41 -18.73 20.35
N GLN A 20 28.99 -18.01 19.31
CA GLN A 20 27.60 -17.58 19.07
C GLN A 20 26.63 -18.77 18.98
N SER A 21 27.16 -20.01 18.90
CA SER A 21 26.41 -21.27 18.82
C SER A 21 25.68 -21.68 20.10
N TYR A 22 25.86 -20.97 21.22
CA TYR A 22 25.14 -21.28 22.47
C TYR A 22 23.85 -20.46 22.62
N GLN A 23 23.74 -19.31 21.94
CA GLN A 23 22.51 -18.49 21.93
C GLN A 23 21.33 -19.29 21.38
N SER A 24 21.56 -20.06 20.31
CA SER A 24 20.55 -20.92 19.71
C SER A 24 20.08 -22.07 20.61
N ARG A 25 20.76 -22.32 21.75
CA ARG A 25 20.45 -23.40 22.69
C ARG A 25 19.66 -22.96 23.92
N ILE A 26 19.26 -21.70 23.93
CA ILE A 26 18.52 -21.07 25.02
C ILE A 26 17.31 -20.38 24.38
N PRO A 27 16.10 -20.53 24.92
CA PRO A 27 14.92 -19.81 24.42
C PRO A 27 15.22 -18.30 24.36
N ASN A 28 14.88 -17.64 23.25
CA ASN A 28 15.12 -16.20 23.07
C ASN A 28 16.58 -15.74 23.34
N GLY A 29 17.58 -16.62 23.22
CA GLY A 29 18.97 -16.30 23.57
C GLY A 29 19.62 -15.19 22.74
N ASP A 30 19.02 -14.84 21.61
CA ASP A 30 19.35 -13.71 20.73
C ASP A 30 18.54 -12.44 21.03
N ASN A 31 17.42 -12.56 21.74
CA ASN A 31 16.47 -11.49 22.04
C ASN A 31 16.64 -10.89 23.45
N VAL A 32 17.56 -11.41 24.27
CA VAL A 32 17.82 -10.90 25.63
C VAL A 32 18.46 -9.51 25.58
N VAL A 33 17.93 -8.59 26.38
CA VAL A 33 18.42 -7.20 26.51
C VAL A 33 18.86 -6.90 27.94
N SER A 34 19.68 -5.86 28.11
CA SER A 34 19.97 -5.25 29.40
C SER A 34 18.71 -4.61 30.02
N PRO A 35 18.68 -4.34 31.34
CA PRO A 35 17.64 -3.53 31.96
C PRO A 35 17.51 -2.11 31.36
N SER A 36 18.54 -1.63 30.67
CA SER A 36 18.55 -0.36 29.93
C SER A 36 18.11 -0.49 28.46
N GLY A 37 17.66 -1.66 28.01
CA GLY A 37 17.16 -1.91 26.66
C GLY A 37 18.20 -2.31 25.60
N GLU A 38 19.50 -2.21 25.91
CA GLU A 38 20.59 -2.58 24.97
C GLU A 38 20.67 -4.11 24.73
N PRO A 39 20.90 -4.59 23.49
CA PRO A 39 21.05 -6.01 23.19
C PRO A 39 22.17 -6.69 23.99
N TRP A 40 21.89 -7.88 24.52
CA TRP A 40 22.83 -8.67 25.32
C TRP A 40 23.02 -10.09 24.75
N PRO A 41 23.63 -10.22 23.56
CA PRO A 41 23.87 -11.54 22.94
C PRO A 41 24.73 -12.47 23.84
N GLY A 42 25.55 -11.91 24.73
CA GLY A 42 26.33 -12.66 25.71
C GLY A 42 25.54 -13.09 26.95
N VAL A 43 24.36 -13.69 26.80
CA VAL A 43 23.41 -13.98 27.92
C VAL A 43 24.07 -14.64 29.13
N GLY A 44 25.00 -15.57 28.93
CA GLY A 44 25.74 -16.24 30.02
C GLY A 44 26.93 -15.45 30.60
N HIS A 45 27.10 -14.17 30.27
CA HIS A 45 28.28 -13.39 30.65
C HIS A 45 27.92 -12.00 31.18
N HIS A 46 28.77 -11.46 32.06
CA HIS A 46 28.66 -10.08 32.54
C HIS A 46 28.95 -9.01 31.46
N ARG A 47 29.39 -9.41 30.27
CA ARG A 47 29.59 -8.51 29.13
C ARG A 47 28.55 -8.82 28.07
N SER A 48 27.85 -7.79 27.59
CA SER A 48 26.82 -7.91 26.56
C SER A 48 27.32 -8.54 25.26
N SER A 49 28.57 -8.28 24.87
CA SER A 49 29.20 -8.89 23.68
C SER A 49 29.55 -10.38 23.84
N GLY A 50 29.39 -10.96 25.03
CA GLY A 50 29.89 -12.28 25.39
C GLY A 50 31.40 -12.32 25.69
N GLY A 51 31.84 -13.45 26.24
CA GLY A 51 33.23 -13.68 26.67
C GLY A 51 33.59 -12.97 27.98
N GLY A 52 34.66 -13.45 28.65
CA GLY A 52 35.03 -13.00 29.99
C GLY A 52 34.35 -13.83 31.08
N GLU A 53 34.17 -13.25 32.28
CA GLU A 53 33.54 -13.91 33.43
C GLU A 53 32.05 -14.21 33.14
N ARG A 54 31.59 -15.38 33.55
CA ARG A 54 30.19 -15.78 33.43
C ARG A 54 29.36 -15.10 34.51
N ASN A 55 28.10 -14.80 34.21
CA ASN A 55 27.12 -14.42 35.22
C ASN A 55 26.48 -15.68 35.84
N ALA A 56 25.56 -15.51 36.79
CA ALA A 56 24.96 -16.63 37.51
C ALA A 56 24.28 -17.63 36.55
N PHE A 57 23.42 -17.14 35.65
CA PHE A 57 22.83 -17.96 34.60
C PHE A 57 23.86 -18.69 33.73
N GLY A 58 24.94 -18.02 33.33
CA GLY A 58 26.00 -18.63 32.55
C GLY A 58 26.73 -19.77 33.27
N ASP A 59 26.90 -19.66 34.59
CA ASP A 59 27.48 -20.72 35.41
C ASP A 59 26.51 -21.90 35.59
N ASP A 60 25.21 -21.63 35.74
CA ASP A 60 24.16 -22.65 35.83
C ASP A 60 23.93 -23.37 34.49
N PHE A 61 23.90 -22.63 33.38
CA PHE A 61 23.85 -23.18 32.03
C PHE A 61 25.09 -24.06 31.74
N ALA A 62 26.26 -23.66 32.22
CA ALA A 62 27.47 -24.47 32.12
C ALA A 62 27.41 -25.74 32.99
N ALA A 63 26.82 -25.65 34.19
CA ALA A 63 26.59 -26.80 35.08
C ALA A 63 25.57 -27.78 34.49
N ALA A 64 24.59 -27.28 33.73
CA ALA A 64 23.63 -28.07 32.93
C ALA A 64 24.25 -28.68 31.66
N GLY A 65 25.56 -28.51 31.43
CA GLY A 65 26.22 -29.06 30.24
C GLY A 65 26.08 -28.21 28.97
N HIS A 66 25.60 -26.97 29.10
CA HIS A 66 25.24 -26.07 27.99
C HIS A 66 24.07 -26.59 27.15
N GLU A 67 23.09 -27.19 27.83
CA GLU A 67 21.82 -27.67 27.27
C GLU A 67 20.67 -27.03 28.06
N TRP A 68 19.57 -26.69 27.38
CA TRP A 68 18.34 -26.24 28.02
C TRP A 68 17.63 -27.44 28.65
N THR A 69 17.88 -27.65 29.93
CA THR A 69 17.28 -28.75 30.71
C THR A 69 16.09 -28.24 31.51
N ILE A 70 15.17 -29.14 31.88
CA ILE A 70 14.03 -28.79 32.74
C ILE A 70 14.54 -28.21 34.07
N GLU A 71 15.63 -28.77 34.62
CA GLU A 71 16.23 -28.28 35.86
C GLU A 71 16.82 -26.87 35.74
N LEU A 72 17.42 -26.53 34.59
CA LEU A 72 17.91 -25.18 34.33
C LEU A 72 16.75 -24.21 34.10
N CYS A 73 15.74 -24.61 33.32
CA CYS A 73 14.57 -23.78 33.03
C CYS A 73 13.82 -23.38 34.31
N GLN A 74 13.67 -24.31 35.27
CA GLN A 74 13.00 -24.08 36.55
C GLN A 74 13.87 -23.38 37.60
N MET A 75 15.15 -23.12 37.30
CA MET A 75 16.05 -22.42 38.21
C MET A 75 15.82 -20.91 38.12
N ASP A 76 16.00 -20.23 39.25
CA ASP A 76 16.03 -18.77 39.35
C ASP A 76 17.50 -18.40 39.59
N SER A 77 18.23 -18.10 38.51
CA SER A 77 19.69 -18.02 38.57
C SER A 77 20.18 -16.72 39.21
N ASP A 78 19.45 -15.61 39.06
CA ASP A 78 19.79 -14.32 39.63
C ASP A 78 18.99 -13.95 40.89
N CYS A 79 18.09 -14.84 41.33
CA CYS A 79 17.36 -14.80 42.59
C CYS A 79 16.37 -13.63 42.71
N ASP A 80 15.73 -13.25 41.60
CA ASP A 80 14.73 -12.18 41.56
C ASP A 80 13.28 -12.66 41.75
N GLY A 81 13.08 -13.99 41.77
CA GLY A 81 11.79 -14.64 41.96
C GLY A 81 11.14 -15.16 40.67
N PHE A 82 11.77 -14.96 39.51
CA PHE A 82 11.39 -15.58 38.24
C PHE A 82 12.31 -16.75 37.89
N THR A 83 11.75 -17.76 37.24
CA THR A 83 12.55 -18.86 36.70
C THR A 83 13.13 -18.46 35.34
N ASN A 84 14.30 -18.99 34.99
CA ASN A 84 14.94 -18.75 33.70
C ASN A 84 13.97 -18.99 32.52
N GLY A 85 13.06 -19.97 32.64
CA GLY A 85 11.99 -20.20 31.66
C GLY A 85 10.97 -19.07 31.57
N GLN A 86 10.50 -18.53 32.69
CA GLN A 86 9.60 -17.36 32.69
C GLN A 86 10.27 -16.12 32.13
N GLU A 87 11.58 -16.00 32.31
CA GLU A 87 12.34 -14.85 31.83
C GLU A 87 12.69 -14.97 30.35
N LEU A 88 12.95 -16.18 29.86
CA LEU A 88 13.38 -16.42 28.48
C LEU A 88 12.26 -16.91 27.55
N GLY A 89 11.01 -16.97 28.02
CA GLY A 89 9.88 -17.29 27.14
C GLY A 89 9.48 -18.76 27.07
N ASP A 90 9.92 -19.59 28.02
CA ASP A 90 9.56 -21.00 28.19
C ASP A 90 9.09 -21.29 29.64
N PRO A 91 8.02 -20.65 30.14
CA PRO A 91 7.56 -20.82 31.53
C PRO A 91 7.14 -22.26 31.87
N ASP A 92 6.72 -23.05 30.89
CA ASP A 92 6.31 -24.44 31.10
C ASP A 92 7.48 -25.45 30.98
N CYS A 93 8.69 -24.98 30.64
CA CYS A 93 9.88 -25.80 30.43
C CYS A 93 9.71 -26.92 29.39
N VAL A 94 9.08 -26.59 28.27
CA VAL A 94 8.76 -27.51 27.17
C VAL A 94 9.56 -27.23 25.90
N TRP A 95 10.25 -26.09 25.83
CA TRP A 95 11.01 -25.68 24.66
C TRP A 95 12.22 -26.59 24.39
N MET A 96 12.44 -26.90 23.11
CA MET A 96 13.63 -27.62 22.64
C MET A 96 14.44 -26.77 21.65
N GLU A 97 15.76 -27.04 21.56
CA GLU A 97 16.69 -26.29 20.69
C GLU A 97 16.18 -26.19 19.24
N GLY A 98 15.95 -24.97 18.78
CA GLY A 98 15.45 -24.65 17.44
C GLY A 98 13.93 -24.51 17.32
N GLU A 99 13.17 -24.71 18.39
CA GLU A 99 11.74 -24.41 18.46
C GLU A 99 11.51 -22.91 18.78
N ILE A 100 10.25 -22.46 18.66
CA ILE A 100 9.88 -21.09 19.01
C ILE A 100 9.45 -21.07 20.48
N PRO A 101 10.01 -20.18 21.33
CA PRO A 101 9.57 -20.01 22.72
C PRO A 101 8.08 -19.68 22.81
N GLN A 102 7.44 -20.02 23.93
CA GLN A 102 6.01 -19.78 24.16
C GLN A 102 5.64 -18.29 24.11
N PHE A 103 6.60 -17.41 24.43
CA PHE A 103 6.53 -15.97 24.16
C PHE A 103 7.94 -15.40 24.01
N ASP A 104 8.05 -14.24 23.39
CA ASP A 104 9.30 -13.51 23.11
C ASP A 104 9.23 -12.03 23.54
N VAL A 105 8.06 -11.59 23.99
CA VAL A 105 7.78 -10.27 24.56
C VAL A 105 7.70 -10.33 26.08
N GLY A 106 8.17 -9.27 26.75
CA GLY A 106 8.23 -9.23 28.22
C GLY A 106 9.24 -10.21 28.82
N ILE A 107 10.23 -10.65 28.03
CA ILE A 107 11.38 -11.43 28.48
C ILE A 107 12.37 -10.54 29.23
N THR A 108 13.07 -11.13 30.20
CA THR A 108 14.07 -10.46 31.05
C THR A 108 15.41 -11.18 30.96
N HIS A 109 16.46 -10.58 31.54
CA HIS A 109 17.78 -11.17 31.50
C HIS A 109 17.94 -12.14 32.68
N PRO A 110 18.11 -13.46 32.46
CA PRO A 110 18.08 -14.49 33.52
C PRO A 110 19.27 -14.49 34.50
N GLY A 111 20.12 -13.48 34.39
CA GLY A 111 21.39 -13.33 35.10
C GLY A 111 21.55 -11.93 35.70
N ILE A 112 20.49 -11.12 35.66
CA ILE A 112 20.41 -9.75 36.16
C ILE A 112 19.01 -9.54 36.75
N ALA A 113 18.93 -9.60 38.08
CA ALA A 113 17.68 -9.50 38.82
C ALA A 113 16.83 -8.27 38.42
N ASP A 114 15.58 -8.53 38.01
CA ASP A 114 14.58 -7.50 37.71
C ASP A 114 13.81 -7.12 38.99
N THR A 115 14.05 -5.91 39.48
CA THR A 115 13.45 -5.42 40.73
C THR A 115 12.08 -4.75 40.56
N GLU A 116 11.58 -4.58 39.32
CA GLU A 116 10.33 -3.85 39.06
C GLU A 116 9.13 -4.74 38.73
N ARG A 117 9.36 -6.02 38.38
CA ARG A 117 8.28 -6.98 38.10
C ARG A 117 7.74 -7.61 39.39
N THR A 118 6.80 -6.94 40.06
CA THR A 118 6.07 -7.59 41.17
C THR A 118 5.18 -8.71 40.63
N SER A 119 5.30 -9.91 41.22
CA SER A 119 4.50 -11.12 40.97
C SER A 119 3.01 -10.82 40.72
N GLY A 120 2.60 -10.72 39.45
CA GLY A 120 1.21 -10.37 39.15
C GLY A 120 0.79 -10.15 37.69
N SER A 121 1.67 -9.87 36.73
CA SER A 121 1.26 -9.72 35.31
C SER A 121 1.82 -10.84 34.42
N THR A 122 0.98 -11.85 34.19
CA THR A 122 1.03 -12.61 32.95
C THR A 122 0.26 -11.80 31.91
N ASP A 123 0.91 -10.90 31.19
CA ASP A 123 0.36 -10.35 29.96
C ASP A 123 0.47 -11.42 28.87
N ALA A 124 -0.38 -12.44 29.02
CA ALA A 124 -0.66 -13.39 27.97
C ALA A 124 -1.44 -12.63 26.89
N ILE A 125 -1.04 -12.79 25.63
CA ILE A 125 -1.84 -12.45 24.46
C ILE A 125 -3.28 -12.89 24.75
N SER A 126 -4.21 -11.94 24.80
CA SER A 126 -5.63 -12.19 24.99
C SER A 126 -6.11 -13.09 23.84
N ASP A 127 -6.24 -14.38 24.14
CA ASP A 127 -6.90 -15.34 23.26
C ASP A 127 -8.38 -14.98 23.23
N SER A 128 -8.84 -14.32 22.15
CA SER A 128 -10.26 -13.97 21.95
C SER A 128 -11.19 -15.16 22.14
N CYS A 129 -10.70 -16.38 21.91
CA CYS A 129 -11.50 -17.59 22.03
C CYS A 129 -11.58 -18.14 23.46
N SER A 130 -10.82 -17.59 24.41
CA SER A 130 -10.88 -18.00 25.82
C SER A 130 -12.20 -17.61 26.50
N GLU A 131 -12.82 -16.52 26.06
CA GLU A 131 -14.14 -16.05 26.54
C GLU A 131 -15.30 -16.44 25.61
N PHE A 132 -15.03 -17.13 24.50
CA PHE A 132 -16.06 -17.50 23.53
C PHE A 132 -16.89 -18.70 24.02
N ASP A 133 -18.17 -18.47 24.32
CA ASP A 133 -19.08 -19.52 24.76
C ASP A 133 -19.89 -20.13 23.60
N PHE A 134 -19.55 -21.37 23.24
CA PHE A 134 -20.31 -22.16 22.28
C PHE A 134 -21.77 -22.41 22.69
N ALA A 135 -22.10 -22.33 23.99
CA ALA A 135 -23.47 -22.49 24.47
C ALA A 135 -24.37 -21.29 24.10
N GLU A 136 -23.78 -20.14 23.76
CA GLU A 136 -24.52 -18.96 23.30
C GLU A 136 -24.80 -18.99 21.79
N LEU A 137 -24.13 -19.86 21.03
CA LEU A 137 -24.41 -20.01 19.60
C LEU A 137 -25.79 -20.64 19.34
N PRO A 138 -26.49 -20.19 18.29
CA PRO A 138 -27.75 -20.79 17.88
C PRO A 138 -27.51 -22.25 17.44
N PRO A 139 -28.48 -23.16 17.64
CA PRO A 139 -28.29 -24.59 17.45
C PRO A 139 -28.02 -25.04 15.99
N ASP A 140 -28.19 -24.14 15.03
CA ASP A 140 -28.01 -24.35 13.59
C ASP A 140 -26.69 -23.78 13.05
N TYR A 141 -25.70 -23.49 13.92
CA TYR A 141 -24.35 -23.14 13.46
C TYR A 141 -23.71 -24.27 12.62
N SER A 142 -22.85 -23.89 11.67
CA SER A 142 -22.12 -24.77 10.78
C SER A 142 -20.60 -24.55 10.89
N ASN A 143 -19.83 -25.56 10.49
CA ASN A 143 -18.38 -25.45 10.36
C ASN A 143 -17.99 -25.74 8.92
N THR A 144 -17.28 -24.80 8.30
CA THR A 144 -16.81 -24.89 6.92
C THR A 144 -15.29 -24.84 6.91
N SER A 145 -14.65 -25.71 6.15
CA SER A 145 -13.18 -25.76 6.05
C SER A 145 -12.73 -25.36 4.66
N PHE A 146 -11.89 -24.33 4.59
CA PHE A 146 -11.25 -23.83 3.38
C PHE A 146 -9.80 -24.30 3.43
N VAL A 147 -9.50 -25.45 2.83
CA VAL A 147 -8.17 -26.08 2.88
C VAL A 147 -7.59 -26.28 1.50
N MET A 148 -6.27 -26.15 1.38
CA MET A 148 -5.56 -26.50 0.16
C MET A 148 -5.75 -27.99 -0.15
N PRO A 149 -6.19 -28.38 -1.36
CA PRO A 149 -6.32 -29.79 -1.70
C PRO A 149 -4.98 -30.39 -2.13
N ASN A 150 -4.26 -30.98 -1.17
CA ASN A 150 -3.05 -31.78 -1.36
C ASN A 150 -2.03 -31.13 -2.30
N PHE A 151 -1.67 -29.88 -2.01
CA PHE A 151 -0.76 -29.10 -2.83
C PHE A 151 0.69 -29.55 -2.63
N LEU A 152 1.41 -29.82 -3.72
CA LEU A 152 2.85 -30.10 -3.67
C LEU A 152 3.61 -28.78 -3.53
N VAL A 153 4.09 -28.49 -2.33
CA VAL A 153 4.84 -27.26 -2.04
C VAL A 153 6.16 -27.27 -2.82
N PRO A 154 6.43 -26.25 -3.66
CA PRO A 154 7.69 -26.15 -4.39
C PRO A 154 8.91 -25.98 -3.46
N SER A 155 10.10 -26.30 -3.98
CA SER A 155 11.36 -26.19 -3.23
C SER A 155 11.96 -24.77 -3.23
N GLU A 156 11.33 -23.88 -3.98
CA GLU A 156 11.59 -22.45 -4.04
C GLU A 156 11.38 -21.83 -2.66
N ARG A 157 12.20 -20.84 -2.30
CA ARG A 157 12.13 -20.20 -0.98
C ARG A 157 10.74 -19.64 -0.69
N THR A 158 10.12 -18.99 -1.66
CA THR A 158 8.82 -18.31 -1.47
C THR A 158 7.86 -18.74 -2.57
N THR A 159 6.68 -19.20 -2.18
CA THR A 159 5.61 -19.58 -3.12
C THR A 159 4.26 -19.09 -2.63
N TYR A 160 3.49 -18.42 -3.50
CA TYR A 160 2.09 -18.09 -3.24
C TYR A 160 1.21 -19.02 -4.08
N ALA A 161 0.44 -19.88 -3.42
CA ALA A 161 -0.50 -20.78 -4.09
C ALA A 161 -1.94 -20.37 -3.77
N LYS A 162 -2.83 -20.58 -4.74
CA LYS A 162 -4.24 -20.22 -4.65
C LYS A 162 -5.11 -21.44 -4.89
N PHE A 163 -6.26 -21.48 -4.24
CA PHE A 163 -7.33 -22.41 -4.54
C PHE A 163 -8.70 -21.74 -4.35
N ALA A 164 -9.59 -21.93 -5.31
CA ALA A 164 -10.91 -21.35 -5.31
C ALA A 164 -11.96 -22.35 -4.84
N PHE A 165 -12.89 -21.88 -4.02
CA PHE A 165 -14.02 -22.64 -3.51
C PHE A 165 -15.30 -22.00 -4.04
N HIS A 166 -16.19 -22.82 -4.58
CA HIS A 166 -17.53 -22.38 -4.92
C HIS A 166 -18.44 -22.54 -3.69
N MET A 167 -19.33 -21.58 -3.46
CA MET A 167 -20.22 -21.58 -2.28
C MET A 167 -21.07 -22.85 -2.14
N GLU A 168 -21.57 -23.39 -3.26
CA GLU A 168 -22.35 -24.64 -3.25
C GLU A 168 -21.54 -25.85 -2.75
N ASP A 169 -20.23 -25.89 -3.03
CA ASP A 169 -19.36 -26.99 -2.60
C ASP A 169 -19.08 -26.95 -1.10
N LEU A 170 -19.26 -25.78 -0.48
CA LEU A 170 -19.08 -25.54 0.95
C LEU A 170 -20.33 -25.81 1.77
N GLY A 171 -21.46 -26.13 1.12
CA GLY A 171 -22.75 -26.34 1.80
C GLY A 171 -23.32 -25.07 2.42
N LEU A 172 -22.92 -23.90 1.91
CA LEU A 172 -23.46 -22.59 2.29
C LEU A 172 -24.53 -22.20 1.26
N ASP A 173 -25.79 -22.54 1.55
CA ASP A 173 -26.95 -22.33 0.67
C ASP A 173 -27.71 -21.02 0.96
N GLN A 174 -27.31 -20.30 2.01
CA GLN A 174 -27.82 -18.99 2.41
C GLN A 174 -26.71 -18.16 3.05
N ASP A 175 -26.89 -16.83 3.09
CA ASP A 175 -25.94 -15.92 3.73
C ASP A 175 -25.68 -16.35 5.18
N ALA A 176 -24.45 -16.17 5.66
CA ALA A 176 -24.04 -16.55 7.00
C ALA A 176 -23.13 -15.50 7.64
N TYR A 177 -23.00 -15.53 8.95
CA TYR A 177 -22.02 -14.75 9.70
C TYR A 177 -20.93 -15.67 10.22
N ALA A 178 -19.69 -15.46 9.81
CA ALA A 178 -18.52 -16.07 10.43
C ALA A 178 -18.29 -15.43 11.82
N VAL A 179 -18.36 -16.26 12.86
CA VAL A 179 -18.22 -15.82 14.27
C VAL A 179 -16.93 -16.32 14.90
N ARG A 180 -16.27 -17.29 14.26
CA ARG A 180 -14.98 -17.82 14.69
C ARG A 180 -14.20 -18.34 13.49
N VAL A 181 -12.90 -18.07 13.46
CA VAL A 181 -11.96 -18.58 12.46
C VAL A 181 -10.78 -19.24 13.16
N GLU A 182 -10.44 -20.46 12.76
CA GLU A 182 -9.35 -21.25 13.33
C GLU A 182 -8.38 -21.66 12.21
N PRO A 183 -7.05 -21.58 12.42
CA PRO A 183 -6.10 -22.16 11.48
C PRO A 183 -6.13 -23.69 11.55
N LEU A 184 -6.05 -24.33 10.39
CA LEU A 184 -5.81 -25.76 10.22
C LEU A 184 -4.43 -25.92 9.61
N LEU A 185 -3.44 -26.33 10.41
CA LEU A 185 -2.05 -26.45 9.97
C LEU A 185 -1.64 -27.92 9.85
N GLU A 186 -1.32 -28.37 8.64
CA GLU A 186 -0.71 -29.68 8.40
C GLU A 186 0.81 -29.57 8.34
N ASN A 187 1.35 -28.56 7.64
CA ASN A 187 2.80 -28.33 7.53
C ASN A 187 3.18 -26.93 8.02
N SER A 188 3.13 -26.73 9.34
CA SER A 188 3.54 -25.47 9.98
C SER A 188 4.99 -25.06 9.71
N GLN A 189 5.84 -25.99 9.25
CA GLN A 189 7.22 -25.73 8.84
C GLN A 189 7.37 -24.93 7.54
N VAL A 190 6.33 -24.88 6.70
CA VAL A 190 6.37 -24.14 5.42
C VAL A 190 5.20 -23.20 5.23
N VAL A 191 4.07 -23.39 5.93
CA VAL A 191 2.93 -22.48 5.84
C VAL A 191 3.22 -21.22 6.66
N HIS A 192 3.34 -20.10 5.95
CA HIS A 192 3.74 -18.83 6.54
C HIS A 192 2.54 -17.92 6.84
N HIS A 193 1.67 -17.68 5.86
CA HIS A 193 0.40 -16.99 6.09
C HIS A 193 -0.69 -17.47 5.12
N MET A 194 -1.94 -17.28 5.51
CA MET A 194 -3.13 -17.68 4.77
C MET A 194 -4.11 -16.51 4.73
N ILE A 195 -4.62 -16.20 3.54
CA ILE A 195 -5.60 -15.13 3.34
C ILE A 195 -6.80 -15.70 2.59
N LEU A 196 -7.98 -15.48 3.13
CA LEU A 196 -9.25 -15.83 2.48
C LEU A 196 -9.89 -14.57 1.92
N TYR A 197 -10.27 -14.60 0.65
CA TYR A 197 -10.93 -13.50 -0.04
C TYR A 197 -12.33 -13.88 -0.54
N HIS A 198 -13.18 -12.88 -0.72
CA HIS A 198 -14.43 -13.00 -1.51
C HIS A 198 -14.18 -12.50 -2.95
N CYS A 199 -14.90 -13.04 -3.94
CA CYS A 199 -14.74 -12.62 -5.33
C CYS A 199 -16.07 -12.52 -6.09
N ASP A 200 -16.32 -11.36 -6.69
CA ASP A 200 -17.52 -11.06 -7.48
C ASP A 200 -17.52 -11.76 -8.86
N GLU A 201 -16.33 -12.10 -9.37
CA GLU A 201 -16.14 -12.79 -10.65
C GLU A 201 -15.54 -14.18 -10.45
N GLU A 202 -15.82 -15.09 -11.39
CA GLU A 202 -15.20 -16.42 -11.42
C GLU A 202 -13.67 -16.31 -11.54
N PRO A 203 -12.91 -16.85 -10.57
CA PRO A 203 -11.45 -16.90 -10.66
C PRO A 203 -11.01 -17.85 -11.77
N THR A 204 -9.76 -17.75 -12.23
CA THR A 204 -9.26 -18.63 -13.29
C THR A 204 -7.90 -19.21 -12.94
N GLY A 205 -7.69 -20.48 -13.27
CA GLY A 205 -6.39 -21.16 -13.13
C GLY A 205 -6.21 -21.96 -11.84
N PHE A 206 -7.11 -21.84 -10.85
CA PHE A 206 -6.99 -22.53 -9.55
C PHE A 206 -8.33 -23.02 -8.97
N ILE A 207 -9.28 -23.42 -9.84
CA ILE A 207 -10.60 -23.94 -9.42
C ILE A 207 -10.56 -25.46 -9.18
N ASP A 208 -10.01 -26.22 -10.13
CA ASP A 208 -9.99 -27.68 -10.03
C ASP A 208 -8.77 -28.20 -9.23
N GLU A 209 -7.66 -27.48 -9.30
CA GLU A 209 -6.39 -27.81 -8.65
C GLU A 209 -5.72 -26.52 -8.16
N PRO A 210 -4.94 -26.54 -7.06
CA PRO A 210 -4.25 -25.35 -6.58
C PRO A 210 -3.15 -24.93 -7.55
N SER A 211 -2.93 -23.62 -7.68
CA SER A 211 -1.94 -23.08 -8.61
C SER A 211 -1.31 -21.80 -8.11
N THR A 212 -0.07 -21.57 -8.51
CA THR A 212 0.66 -20.30 -8.32
C THR A 212 0.35 -19.29 -9.42
N GLU A 213 -0.32 -19.74 -10.48
CA GLU A 213 -0.74 -18.93 -11.62
C GLU A 213 -2.27 -18.85 -11.68
N GLY A 214 -2.79 -17.73 -12.19
CA GLY A 214 -4.22 -17.53 -12.38
C GLY A 214 -4.65 -16.09 -12.14
N ARG A 215 -5.93 -15.81 -12.41
CA ARG A 215 -6.54 -14.50 -12.10
C ARG A 215 -7.41 -14.63 -10.85
N MET A 216 -7.16 -13.75 -9.89
CA MET A 216 -7.89 -13.63 -8.62
C MET A 216 -8.65 -12.28 -8.61
N PRO A 217 -9.86 -12.21 -9.20
CA PRO A 217 -10.65 -10.97 -9.28
C PRO A 217 -11.40 -10.71 -7.98
N CYS A 218 -10.67 -10.67 -6.86
CA CYS A 218 -11.23 -10.63 -5.52
C CYS A 218 -11.03 -9.23 -4.93
N ARG A 219 -12.03 -8.73 -4.22
CA ARG A 219 -12.08 -7.31 -3.82
C ARG A 219 -11.79 -7.12 -2.34
N ASP A 220 -12.45 -7.91 -1.49
CA ASP A 220 -12.38 -7.81 -0.04
C ASP A 220 -11.71 -9.04 0.61
N MET A 221 -10.90 -8.76 1.63
CA MET A 221 -10.35 -9.77 2.53
C MET A 221 -11.44 -10.22 3.48
N VAL A 222 -11.63 -11.53 3.63
CA VAL A 222 -12.53 -12.11 4.64
C VAL A 222 -11.75 -12.28 5.94
N MET A 223 -10.57 -12.91 5.87
CA MET A 223 -9.72 -13.17 7.02
C MET A 223 -8.25 -13.33 6.59
N SER A 224 -7.32 -12.92 7.45
CA SER A 224 -5.89 -13.22 7.34
C SER A 224 -5.37 -13.92 8.60
N TRP A 225 -4.45 -14.86 8.41
CA TRP A 225 -3.75 -15.57 9.47
C TRP A 225 -2.26 -15.68 9.11
N ALA A 226 -1.36 -15.60 10.08
CA ALA A 226 0.08 -15.83 9.90
C ALA A 226 0.65 -16.69 11.03
N VAL A 227 1.87 -17.20 10.86
CA VAL A 227 2.60 -17.98 11.87
C VAL A 227 2.54 -17.31 13.24
N GLY A 228 2.32 -18.10 14.30
CA GLY A 228 2.12 -17.60 15.66
C GLY A 228 0.67 -17.22 15.99
N GLY A 229 -0.12 -16.86 14.98
CA GLY A 229 -1.51 -16.47 15.12
C GLY A 229 -2.38 -17.58 15.73
N LYS A 230 -3.21 -17.21 16.70
CA LYS A 230 -4.27 -18.07 17.24
C LYS A 230 -5.55 -17.96 16.39
N GLY A 231 -6.56 -18.76 16.73
CA GLY A 231 -7.89 -18.55 16.18
C GLY A 231 -8.47 -17.21 16.60
N LEU A 232 -9.23 -16.58 15.71
CA LEU A 232 -9.95 -15.34 15.97
C LEU A 232 -11.40 -15.68 16.34
N CYS A 233 -11.84 -15.24 17.51
CA CYS A 233 -13.24 -15.29 17.92
C CYS A 233 -13.80 -13.87 17.90
N LEU A 234 -14.92 -13.69 17.22
CA LEU A 234 -15.54 -12.37 17.10
C LEU A 234 -16.33 -12.03 18.38
N PRO A 235 -16.54 -10.73 18.65
CA PRO A 235 -17.39 -10.31 19.77
C PRO A 235 -18.77 -10.95 19.70
N ALA A 236 -19.42 -11.09 20.86
CA ALA A 236 -20.80 -11.57 20.91
C ALA A 236 -21.70 -10.74 19.98
N GLN A 237 -22.55 -11.41 19.20
CA GLN A 237 -23.47 -10.78 18.24
C GLN A 237 -22.79 -9.96 17.13
N VAL A 238 -21.52 -10.25 16.83
CA VAL A 238 -20.79 -9.66 15.70
C VAL A 238 -20.30 -10.78 14.79
N GLY A 239 -20.34 -10.58 13.48
CA GLY A 239 -19.88 -11.59 12.53
C GLY A 239 -19.47 -11.03 11.18
N ILE A 240 -18.48 -11.65 10.53
CA ILE A 240 -18.06 -11.30 9.16
C ILE A 240 -19.04 -11.96 8.19
N GLU A 241 -19.57 -11.19 7.24
CA GLU A 241 -20.55 -11.69 6.28
C GLU A 241 -19.93 -12.69 5.28
N LEU A 242 -20.57 -13.85 5.16
CA LEU A 242 -20.34 -14.83 4.12
C LEU A 242 -21.56 -14.80 3.20
N LEU A 243 -21.48 -14.01 2.13
CA LEU A 243 -22.61 -13.73 1.25
C LEU A 243 -22.70 -14.76 0.12
N VAL A 244 -23.88 -15.35 -0.09
CA VAL A 244 -24.20 -16.26 -1.20
C VAL A 244 -24.26 -15.53 -2.53
N ALA A 245 -24.52 -14.22 -2.52
CA ALA A 245 -24.42 -13.40 -3.72
C ALA A 245 -23.00 -13.43 -4.34
N GLU A 246 -21.97 -13.71 -3.52
CA GLU A 246 -20.59 -13.87 -3.94
C GLU A 246 -20.27 -15.36 -4.10
N PRO A 247 -20.23 -15.88 -5.34
CA PRO A 247 -20.20 -17.33 -5.56
C PRO A 247 -18.84 -17.97 -5.24
N TRP A 248 -17.78 -17.17 -5.12
CA TRP A 248 -16.41 -17.65 -5.01
C TRP A 248 -15.67 -17.10 -3.80
N PHE A 249 -15.02 -18.02 -3.09
CA PHE A 249 -14.00 -17.73 -2.10
C PHE A 249 -12.64 -18.19 -2.63
N VAL A 250 -11.58 -17.42 -2.37
CA VAL A 250 -10.23 -17.81 -2.76
C VAL A 250 -9.33 -17.81 -1.55
N MET A 251 -8.72 -18.96 -1.28
CA MET A 251 -7.64 -19.08 -0.30
C MET A 251 -6.31 -18.87 -1.01
N GLU A 252 -5.54 -17.91 -0.55
CA GLU A 252 -4.13 -17.72 -0.90
C GLU A 252 -3.26 -18.14 0.29
N VAL A 253 -2.33 -19.06 0.05
CA VAL A 253 -1.35 -19.50 1.05
C VAL A 253 0.04 -19.10 0.58
N HIS A 254 0.73 -18.35 1.42
CA HIS A 254 2.15 -18.09 1.29
C HIS A 254 2.92 -19.20 1.99
N TYR A 255 3.76 -19.89 1.22
CA TYR A 255 4.71 -20.86 1.71
C TYR A 255 6.11 -20.26 1.75
N ASP A 256 6.76 -20.27 2.91
CA ASP A 256 8.18 -19.98 3.07
C ASP A 256 8.94 -21.28 3.35
N ASN A 257 9.86 -21.64 2.46
CA ASN A 257 10.62 -22.87 2.46
C ASN A 257 12.13 -22.56 2.38
N PRO A 258 12.71 -21.92 3.41
CA PRO A 258 14.10 -21.46 3.39
C PRO A 258 15.10 -22.62 3.30
N GLN A 259 14.71 -23.82 3.73
CA GLN A 259 15.53 -25.02 3.67
C GLN A 259 15.47 -25.76 2.31
N GLY A 260 14.61 -25.32 1.38
CA GLY A 260 14.43 -25.94 0.08
C GLY A 260 13.97 -27.40 0.17
N LEU A 261 13.09 -27.69 1.14
CA LEU A 261 12.53 -29.02 1.35
C LEU A 261 11.74 -29.47 0.12
N THR A 262 11.82 -30.76 -0.21
CA THR A 262 11.14 -31.35 -1.38
C THR A 262 10.18 -32.44 -0.95
N GLY A 263 9.07 -32.60 -1.68
CA GLY A 263 8.11 -33.69 -1.44
C GLY A 263 7.16 -33.44 -0.27
N ILE A 264 6.95 -32.17 0.10
CA ILE A 264 5.95 -31.75 1.07
C ILE A 264 4.62 -31.59 0.34
N TYR A 265 3.61 -32.31 0.83
CA TYR A 265 2.22 -32.11 0.42
C TYR A 265 1.48 -31.42 1.56
N ASP A 266 0.75 -30.37 1.25
CA ASP A 266 0.04 -29.56 2.22
C ASP A 266 -1.47 -29.50 1.99
N ASN A 267 -2.22 -29.66 3.08
CA ASN A 267 -3.67 -29.45 3.17
C ASN A 267 -4.04 -28.45 4.28
N SER A 268 -3.17 -27.45 4.53
CA SER A 268 -3.44 -26.41 5.50
C SER A 268 -4.51 -25.44 4.99
N GLY A 269 -5.13 -24.70 5.90
CA GLY A 269 -6.22 -23.78 5.59
C GLY A 269 -6.88 -23.17 6.81
N LEU A 270 -8.12 -22.73 6.65
CA LEU A 270 -8.93 -22.12 7.70
C LEU A 270 -10.21 -22.91 7.94
N LYS A 271 -10.60 -23.05 9.21
CA LYS A 271 -11.92 -23.53 9.61
C LYS A 271 -12.73 -22.35 10.13
N ILE A 272 -13.89 -22.13 9.53
CA ILE A 272 -14.81 -21.06 9.91
C ILE A 272 -16.04 -21.68 10.55
N THR A 273 -16.37 -21.25 11.77
CA THR A 273 -17.67 -21.49 12.38
C THR A 273 -18.58 -20.33 12.01
N SER A 274 -19.71 -20.65 11.39
CA SER A 274 -20.66 -19.66 10.90
C SER A 274 -22.09 -19.94 11.38
N ILE A 275 -22.88 -18.89 11.47
CA ILE A 275 -24.31 -18.97 11.78
C ILE A 275 -25.12 -18.51 10.57
N PRO A 276 -26.23 -19.17 10.23
CA PRO A 276 -27.07 -18.78 9.09
C PRO A 276 -27.79 -17.45 9.35
N GLN A 277 -27.82 -16.57 8.35
CA GLN A 277 -28.65 -15.36 8.33
C GLN A 277 -30.12 -15.74 8.09
N SER A 278 -30.79 -16.26 9.12
CA SER A 278 -32.24 -16.49 9.09
C SER A 278 -33.01 -15.27 9.60
N ASP A 279 -34.25 -15.07 9.13
CA ASP A 279 -35.10 -13.92 9.51
C ASP A 279 -35.21 -13.68 11.04
N SER A 280 -35.05 -14.74 11.85
CA SER A 280 -35.08 -14.64 13.32
C SER A 280 -33.74 -14.26 13.98
N LEU A 281 -32.60 -14.46 13.31
CA LEU A 281 -31.25 -14.26 13.86
C LEU A 281 -30.57 -13.00 13.28
N VAL A 282 -30.97 -12.57 12.08
CA VAL A 282 -30.39 -11.39 11.39
C VAL A 282 -30.58 -10.10 12.18
N ALA A 283 -31.65 -9.98 12.97
CA ALA A 283 -31.93 -8.77 13.73
C ALA A 283 -30.96 -8.52 14.90
N ASP A 284 -30.29 -9.57 15.40
CA ASP A 284 -29.47 -9.51 16.60
C ASP A 284 -27.98 -9.39 16.30
N TYR A 285 -27.53 -9.65 15.06
CA TYR A 285 -26.11 -9.59 14.68
C TYR A 285 -25.72 -8.29 13.96
N GLN A 286 -24.52 -7.79 14.23
CA GLN A 286 -23.91 -6.67 13.50
C GLN A 286 -22.86 -7.20 12.52
N PRO A 287 -22.92 -6.79 11.24
CA PRO A 287 -21.90 -7.17 10.26
C PRO A 287 -20.57 -6.50 10.60
N ALA A 288 -19.50 -7.29 10.57
CA ALA A 288 -18.12 -6.84 10.68
C ALA A 288 -17.39 -6.90 9.33
N GLY A 289 -16.42 -6.01 9.16
CA GLY A 289 -15.59 -5.95 7.95
C GLY A 289 -14.23 -5.33 8.21
N TRP A 290 -13.46 -5.16 7.14
CA TRP A 290 -12.09 -4.64 7.19
C TRP A 290 -12.03 -3.17 6.79
N LEU A 291 -11.46 -2.36 7.68
CA LEU A 291 -11.07 -0.98 7.45
C LEU A 291 -9.58 -0.96 7.15
N TRP A 292 -9.18 -0.30 6.06
CA TRP A 292 -7.78 -0.22 5.63
C TRP A 292 -7.30 1.21 5.80
N ALA A 293 -6.21 1.42 6.52
CA ALA A 293 -5.52 2.70 6.65
C ALA A 293 -4.05 2.51 6.27
N GLY A 294 -3.55 3.24 5.27
CA GLY A 294 -2.18 3.04 4.86
C GLY A 294 -1.74 3.78 3.61
N GLY A 295 -0.48 3.57 3.25
CA GLY A 295 0.16 4.09 2.06
C GLY A 295 -0.05 3.21 0.83
N LEU A 296 -0.39 3.82 -0.30
CA LEU A 296 -0.27 3.19 -1.60
C LEU A 296 1.22 2.94 -1.91
N PRO A 297 1.55 1.81 -2.54
CA PRO A 297 2.84 1.56 -3.17
C PRO A 297 3.43 2.73 -3.97
N LEU A 298 2.56 3.46 -4.68
CA LEU A 298 2.95 4.49 -5.64
C LEU A 298 3.37 5.78 -4.95
N GLY A 299 4.66 6.11 -5.04
CA GLY A 299 5.27 7.31 -4.46
C GLY A 299 6.07 7.05 -3.19
N MET A 300 5.91 5.86 -2.59
CA MET A 300 6.78 5.37 -1.53
C MET A 300 8.19 5.12 -2.09
N ASN A 301 9.18 5.82 -1.58
CA ASN A 301 10.58 5.67 -1.98
C ASN A 301 11.45 5.70 -0.73
N ILE A 302 11.93 4.53 -0.31
CA ILE A 302 12.80 4.39 0.85
C ILE A 302 14.26 4.44 0.36
N PRO A 303 15.06 5.45 0.73
CA PRO A 303 16.47 5.53 0.36
C PRO A 303 17.26 4.31 0.87
N PRO A 304 18.30 3.86 0.17
CA PRO A 304 19.18 2.80 0.67
C PRO A 304 20.11 3.30 1.77
N GLY A 305 20.42 2.45 2.74
CA GLY A 305 21.42 2.74 3.78
C GLY A 305 20.88 3.43 5.03
N GLU A 306 19.58 3.52 5.21
CA GLU A 306 18.94 4.17 6.37
C GLU A 306 18.69 3.13 7.47
N GLU A 307 19.15 3.40 8.71
CA GLU A 307 18.89 2.55 9.88
C GLU A 307 17.44 2.64 10.36
N ALA A 308 16.79 3.79 10.12
CA ALA A 308 15.38 4.02 10.42
C ALA A 308 14.81 5.08 9.48
N TYR A 309 13.87 4.69 8.62
CA TYR A 309 13.15 5.59 7.72
C TYR A 309 11.65 5.50 8.02
N GLU A 310 11.01 6.60 8.40
CA GLU A 310 9.58 6.62 8.75
C GLU A 310 8.73 7.13 7.59
N ILE A 311 7.62 6.44 7.36
CA ILE A 311 6.53 6.85 6.50
C ILE A 311 5.28 7.01 7.33
N MET A 312 4.59 8.14 7.16
CA MET A 312 3.32 8.42 7.81
C MET A 312 2.22 8.63 6.77
N VAL A 313 1.05 8.06 7.01
CA VAL A 313 -0.10 8.15 6.10
C VAL A 313 -1.38 8.41 6.85
N GLU A 314 -2.00 9.55 6.57
CA GLU A 314 -3.27 9.96 7.18
C GLU A 314 -4.46 9.56 6.31
N CYS A 315 -5.42 8.84 6.89
CA CYS A 315 -6.67 8.42 6.28
C CYS A 315 -7.89 9.01 7.00
N GLY A 316 -8.95 9.31 6.26
CA GLY A 316 -10.20 9.82 6.84
C GLY A 316 -11.40 9.11 6.22
N TYR A 317 -12.44 8.89 7.03
CA TYR A 317 -13.57 8.03 6.68
C TYR A 317 -14.91 8.76 6.84
N PRO A 318 -15.26 9.66 5.90
CA PRO A 318 -16.49 10.45 6.00
C PRO A 318 -17.78 9.60 5.89
N SER A 319 -17.67 8.35 5.45
CA SER A 319 -18.78 7.39 5.40
C SER A 319 -19.21 6.88 6.78
N ILE A 320 -18.37 7.02 7.82
CA ILE A 320 -18.70 6.56 9.17
C ILE A 320 -19.93 7.34 9.67
N PRO A 321 -20.92 6.67 10.31
CA PRO A 321 -22.07 7.35 10.87
C PRO A 321 -21.67 8.21 12.08
N GLN A 322 -22.49 9.20 12.44
CA GLN A 322 -22.24 10.04 13.63
C GLN A 322 -22.21 9.23 14.95
N SER A 323 -22.78 8.02 14.96
CA SER A 323 -22.67 7.09 16.09
C SER A 323 -21.30 6.42 16.22
N GLY A 324 -20.45 6.55 15.20
CA GLY A 324 -19.16 5.89 15.09
C GLY A 324 -19.25 4.42 14.67
N VAL A 325 -18.07 3.81 14.53
CA VAL A 325 -17.85 2.37 14.37
C VAL A 325 -16.87 1.88 15.42
N THR A 326 -16.96 0.62 15.82
CA THR A 326 -16.10 -0.01 16.82
C THR A 326 -15.09 -0.93 16.15
N VAL A 327 -13.80 -0.67 16.37
CA VAL A 327 -12.67 -1.52 15.99
C VAL A 327 -12.33 -2.46 17.15
N PHE A 328 -12.10 -3.73 16.85
CA PHE A 328 -11.87 -4.76 17.88
C PHE A 328 -10.63 -5.64 17.63
N ALA A 329 -10.12 -5.68 16.41
CA ALA A 329 -8.90 -6.40 16.06
C ALA A 329 -8.16 -5.70 14.92
N TYR A 330 -6.87 -6.01 14.76
CA TYR A 330 -6.01 -5.39 13.77
C TYR A 330 -4.98 -6.39 13.21
N ALA A 331 -4.51 -6.12 12.00
CA ALA A 331 -3.36 -6.79 11.39
C ALA A 331 -2.48 -5.72 10.72
N LEU A 332 -1.18 -5.74 10.99
CA LEU A 332 -0.24 -4.75 10.46
C LEU A 332 0.59 -5.35 9.34
N HIS A 333 0.91 -4.55 8.32
CA HIS A 333 1.56 -5.02 7.12
C HIS A 333 2.59 -4.02 6.57
N ALA A 334 3.81 -4.52 6.43
CA ALA A 334 4.91 -3.96 5.67
C ALA A 334 5.70 -5.12 5.04
N HIS A 335 6.65 -4.86 4.15
CA HIS A 335 7.52 -5.90 3.59
C HIS A 335 8.83 -5.99 4.39
N THR A 336 9.87 -6.55 3.76
CA THR A 336 11.11 -7.03 4.42
C THR A 336 11.92 -5.96 5.16
N LEU A 337 11.74 -4.68 4.84
CA LEU A 337 12.41 -3.57 5.52
C LEU A 337 11.65 -3.11 6.77
N GLY A 338 10.37 -3.48 6.92
CA GLY A 338 9.56 -3.07 8.07
C GLY A 338 10.18 -3.49 9.41
N ARG A 339 10.19 -2.57 10.37
CA ARG A 339 10.69 -2.79 11.75
C ARG A 339 9.72 -2.30 12.82
N LYS A 340 8.90 -1.29 12.51
CA LYS A 340 7.84 -0.81 13.39
C LYS A 340 6.63 -0.42 12.55
N VAL A 341 5.43 -0.74 13.02
CA VAL A 341 4.18 -0.30 12.39
C VAL A 341 3.17 0.05 13.49
N TRP A 342 2.49 1.18 13.39
CA TRP A 342 1.36 1.52 14.28
C TRP A 342 0.37 2.46 13.63
N THR A 343 -0.84 2.57 14.19
CA THR A 343 -1.83 3.54 13.73
C THR A 343 -2.39 4.36 14.88
N GLU A 344 -2.38 5.68 14.76
CA GLU A 344 -2.95 6.63 15.74
C GLU A 344 -4.34 7.11 15.29
N VAL A 345 -5.21 7.46 16.25
CA VAL A 345 -6.46 8.18 15.97
C VAL A 345 -6.29 9.66 16.31
N HIS A 346 -6.37 10.52 15.29
CA HIS A 346 -6.31 11.97 15.44
C HIS A 346 -7.72 12.54 15.46
N ARG A 347 -8.14 13.10 16.60
CA ARG A 347 -9.47 13.69 16.80
C ARG A 347 -9.38 15.22 16.91
N PRO A 348 -10.16 15.98 16.12
CA PRO A 348 -10.17 17.44 16.22
C PRO A 348 -10.59 17.93 17.63
N MET A 349 -9.83 18.86 18.24
CA MET A 349 -10.16 19.44 19.54
C MET A 349 -11.41 20.34 19.48
N GLY A 350 -12.24 20.31 20.54
CA GLY A 350 -13.41 21.18 20.70
C GLY A 350 -14.72 20.68 20.05
N ILE A 351 -14.66 19.55 19.35
CA ILE A 351 -15.82 18.83 18.80
C ILE A 351 -15.94 17.53 19.58
N ASP A 352 -17.10 17.26 20.18
CA ASP A 352 -17.34 15.98 20.83
C ASP A 352 -17.50 14.84 19.80
N SER A 353 -17.58 13.60 20.28
CA SER A 353 -17.79 12.38 19.49
C SER A 353 -18.99 12.41 18.52
N GLN A 354 -19.88 13.41 18.60
CA GLN A 354 -21.10 13.51 17.80
C GLN A 354 -21.09 14.70 16.84
N GLY A 355 -19.94 15.37 16.67
CA GLY A 355 -19.84 16.54 15.81
C GLY A 355 -20.42 17.81 16.44
N THR A 356 -20.76 17.80 17.73
CA THR A 356 -21.25 18.98 18.46
C THR A 356 -20.10 19.73 19.12
N SER A 357 -20.07 21.06 18.94
CA SER A 357 -19.07 21.90 19.59
C SER A 357 -19.28 21.83 21.11
N ASN A 358 -18.26 21.45 21.87
CA ASN A 358 -18.31 21.40 23.34
C ASN A 358 -18.15 22.81 23.94
N VAL A 359 -18.85 23.81 23.38
CA VAL A 359 -18.96 25.16 23.94
C VAL A 359 -20.14 25.15 24.90
N GLN A 360 -19.89 24.79 26.15
CA GLN A 360 -20.87 24.95 27.21
C GLN A 360 -20.98 26.45 27.53
N GLU A 361 -22.07 27.10 27.10
CA GLU A 361 -22.36 28.49 27.48
C GLU A 361 -22.40 28.60 29.02
N CYS A 362 -21.53 29.44 29.59
CA CYS A 362 -21.59 29.76 31.01
C CYS A 362 -22.96 30.37 31.35
N PRO A 363 -23.64 29.95 32.44
CA PRO A 363 -24.91 30.53 32.85
C PRO A 363 -24.80 32.05 33.04
N GLU A 364 -25.78 32.82 32.55
CA GLU A 364 -25.78 34.30 32.57
C GLU A 364 -25.49 34.90 33.97
N GLU A 365 -25.82 34.18 35.04
CA GLU A 365 -25.60 34.60 36.44
C GLU A 365 -24.13 34.61 36.88
N CYS A 366 -23.23 33.87 36.21
CA CYS A 366 -21.78 33.92 36.47
C CYS A 366 -21.09 35.08 35.74
N SER A 367 -21.66 35.55 34.62
CA SER A 367 -21.08 36.64 33.81
C SER A 367 -21.05 37.98 34.56
N THR A 368 -22.07 38.27 35.36
CA THR A 368 -22.24 39.59 36.00
C THR A 368 -21.34 39.78 37.23
N ARG A 369 -20.78 38.71 37.80
CA ARG A 369 -19.80 38.79 38.90
C ARG A 369 -18.35 38.93 38.41
N LEU A 370 -18.01 38.34 37.27
CA LEU A 370 -16.65 38.40 36.70
C LEU A 370 -16.31 39.78 36.09
N PHE A 371 -17.27 40.45 35.44
CA PHE A 371 -16.99 41.74 34.79
C PHE A 371 -16.60 42.87 35.77
N GLY A 372 -17.08 42.81 37.02
CA GLY A 372 -16.81 43.85 38.02
C GLY A 372 -15.45 43.75 38.74
N GLN A 373 -14.80 42.59 38.71
CA GLN A 373 -13.50 42.38 39.39
C GLN A 373 -12.33 42.23 38.42
N CYS A 374 -12.55 41.76 37.19
CA CYS A 374 -11.50 41.69 36.18
C CYS A 374 -11.12 43.06 35.57
N GLU A 375 -12.03 44.05 35.53
CA GLU A 375 -11.67 45.40 35.07
C GLU A 375 -10.67 46.12 35.98
N LEU A 376 -10.60 45.76 37.27
CA LEU A 376 -9.59 46.30 38.18
C LEU A 376 -8.20 45.69 37.96
N CYS A 377 -8.12 44.45 37.47
CA CYS A 377 -6.85 43.82 37.08
C CYS A 377 -6.39 44.26 35.68
N PHE A 378 -7.30 44.40 34.72
CA PHE A 378 -6.91 44.77 33.35
C PHE A 378 -6.53 46.24 33.20
N ALA A 379 -7.00 47.14 34.07
CA ALA A 379 -6.66 48.56 34.02
C ALA A 379 -5.25 48.89 34.58
N GLN A 380 -4.52 47.92 35.15
CA GLN A 380 -3.13 48.10 35.55
C GLN A 380 -2.29 46.96 34.93
N GLN A 381 -1.57 47.31 33.86
CA GLN A 381 -0.67 46.46 33.10
C GLN A 381 0.18 45.52 33.98
N GLY A 382 -0.05 44.20 33.83
CA GLY A 382 0.84 43.13 34.26
C GLY A 382 1.02 42.96 35.77
N CYS A 383 1.23 41.72 36.23
CA CYS A 383 1.53 41.42 37.63
C CYS A 383 2.83 42.06 38.17
N CYS A 384 3.56 42.83 37.35
CA CYS A 384 4.45 43.91 37.79
C CYS A 384 4.37 45.04 36.74
N GLY A 385 3.59 46.10 37.01
CA GLY A 385 3.61 47.30 36.17
C GLY A 385 4.93 48.07 36.30
N ASP A 386 5.36 48.73 35.22
CA ASP A 386 6.62 49.49 35.01
C ASP A 386 7.20 50.24 36.24
N PHE A 387 7.82 49.52 37.17
CA PHE A 387 8.64 50.09 38.24
C PHE A 387 9.84 49.17 38.53
N ASP A 388 11.04 49.75 38.53
CA ASP A 388 12.35 49.11 38.75
C ASP A 388 12.59 48.53 40.17
N ASP A 389 11.54 48.14 40.93
CA ASP A 389 11.68 47.62 42.29
C ASP A 389 10.95 46.27 42.47
N ALA A 390 11.73 45.19 42.46
CA ALA A 390 11.27 43.80 42.55
C ALA A 390 10.64 43.42 43.92
N SER A 391 10.60 44.33 44.89
CA SER A 391 10.03 44.05 46.23
C SER A 391 8.50 44.21 46.32
N LYS A 392 7.82 44.57 45.21
CA LYS A 392 6.35 44.81 45.17
C LYS A 392 5.54 43.85 44.29
N CYS A 393 6.15 42.83 43.69
CA CYS A 393 5.41 41.84 42.91
C CYS A 393 4.71 40.83 43.84
N VAL A 394 3.44 40.50 43.54
CA VAL A 394 2.71 39.44 44.25
C VAL A 394 3.10 38.08 43.62
N PRO A 395 3.41 37.03 44.41
CA PRO A 395 3.83 35.75 43.86
C PRO A 395 2.73 35.07 43.03
N THR A 396 3.11 34.49 41.90
CA THR A 396 2.28 33.85 40.86
C THR A 396 1.23 32.84 41.38
N GLY A 397 1.47 32.23 42.54
CA GLY A 397 0.53 31.27 43.14
C GLY A 397 -0.79 31.88 43.63
N GLN A 398 -0.83 33.16 44.01
CA GLN A 398 -2.04 33.76 44.59
C GLN A 398 -3.08 34.22 43.56
N CYS A 399 -2.73 34.35 42.28
CA CYS A 399 -3.71 34.64 41.23
C CYS A 399 -4.56 33.40 40.88
N CYS A 400 -3.98 32.19 40.93
CA CYS A 400 -4.72 30.96 40.69
C CYS A 400 -5.69 30.60 41.82
N ASP A 401 -5.36 30.97 43.07
CA ASP A 401 -6.22 30.68 44.22
C ASP A 401 -7.55 31.45 44.18
N LEU A 402 -7.57 32.64 43.55
CA LEU A 402 -8.81 33.40 43.29
C LEU A 402 -9.70 32.78 42.20
N CYS A 403 -9.13 32.04 41.24
CA CYS A 403 -9.89 31.33 40.20
C CYS A 403 -10.48 29.99 40.68
N LYS A 404 -9.86 29.36 41.69
CA LYS A 404 -10.31 28.06 42.24
C LYS A 404 -11.59 28.14 43.08
N GLU A 405 -12.04 29.31 43.49
CA GLU A 405 -13.29 29.47 44.27
C GLU A 405 -14.57 29.49 43.40
N CYS A 406 -14.46 29.35 42.08
CA CYS A 406 -15.60 29.23 41.17
C CYS A 406 -15.93 27.76 40.87
N ASP A 407 -16.92 27.20 41.59
CA ASP A 407 -17.47 25.88 41.30
C ASP A 407 -18.04 25.85 39.87
N GLY A 408 -17.45 25.04 38.99
CA GLY A 408 -17.93 24.79 37.62
C GLY A 408 -16.94 25.05 36.47
N CYS A 409 -15.74 25.58 36.72
CA CYS A 409 -14.69 25.68 35.71
C CYS A 409 -13.69 24.51 35.82
N GLN A 410 -13.79 23.51 34.96
CA GLN A 410 -12.71 22.54 34.76
C GLN A 410 -11.68 23.12 33.78
N GLY A 411 -10.59 23.66 34.31
CA GLY A 411 -9.35 23.91 33.56
C GLY A 411 -8.82 25.34 33.62
N CYS A 412 -7.77 25.57 34.42
CA CYS A 412 -6.77 26.60 34.15
C CYS A 412 -5.51 25.88 33.68
N TYR A 413 -5.06 26.11 32.44
CA TYR A 413 -3.81 25.57 31.92
C TYR A 413 -2.62 26.44 32.36
N PRO A 414 -1.55 25.89 32.98
CA PRO A 414 -0.49 26.70 33.59
C PRO A 414 0.59 27.24 32.63
N GLN A 415 0.48 27.01 31.31
CA GLN A 415 1.62 27.22 30.39
C GLN A 415 1.42 28.27 29.28
N THR A 416 0.31 29.01 29.28
CA THR A 416 0.18 30.19 28.41
C THR A 416 -0.32 31.37 29.22
N ASP A 417 0.44 32.47 29.21
CA ASP A 417 0.09 33.75 29.86
C ASP A 417 -1.08 34.47 29.15
N THR A 418 -2.07 33.73 28.61
CA THR A 418 -3.21 34.29 27.89
C THR A 418 -4.52 33.62 28.31
N CYS A 419 -5.22 34.24 29.25
CA CYS A 419 -6.68 34.08 29.33
C CYS A 419 -7.31 34.96 28.25
N ASN A 420 -7.96 34.36 27.23
CA ASN A 420 -8.82 35.08 26.30
C ASN A 420 -10.28 35.00 26.80
N PRO A 421 -10.87 36.08 27.34
CA PRO A 421 -12.23 36.07 27.88
C PRO A 421 -13.31 36.42 26.84
N ASN A 422 -12.96 36.57 25.57
CA ASN A 422 -13.93 36.77 24.50
C ASN A 422 -13.97 35.51 23.63
N GLY A 423 -14.73 34.51 24.09
CA GLY A 423 -15.08 33.30 23.36
C GLY A 423 -15.95 33.57 22.12
N PHE A 424 -15.44 34.35 21.18
CA PHE A 424 -15.97 34.46 19.83
C PHE A 424 -14.89 34.00 18.86
N ILE A 425 -14.89 32.71 18.53
CA ILE A 425 -14.40 32.25 17.22
C ILE A 425 -15.61 32.21 16.29
N SER A 426 -16.04 33.40 15.86
CA SER A 426 -16.84 33.49 14.64
C SER A 426 -15.90 33.19 13.47
N ASN A 427 -16.21 32.13 12.72
CA ASN A 427 -15.53 31.61 11.52
C ASN A 427 -14.52 30.48 11.78
N LEU A 428 -15.03 29.30 12.17
CA LEU A 428 -14.30 28.02 12.17
C LEU A 428 -14.54 27.20 10.89
N PHE A 429 -15.13 27.80 9.85
CA PHE A 429 -15.36 27.14 8.56
C PHE A 429 -14.21 27.31 7.55
N ASP A 430 -13.10 27.97 7.90
CA ASP A 430 -12.05 28.31 6.91
C ASP A 430 -10.63 28.52 7.50
N THR A 431 -10.24 27.79 8.55
CA THR A 431 -8.84 27.84 9.04
C THR A 431 -8.17 26.46 8.94
N PRO A 432 -6.96 26.34 8.35
CA PRO A 432 -6.26 25.06 8.17
C PRO A 432 -5.67 24.45 9.47
N ASP A 433 -5.83 25.10 10.61
CA ASP A 433 -5.14 24.77 11.87
C ASP A 433 -6.15 24.42 12.99
N ALA A 434 -6.92 23.34 12.82
CA ALA A 434 -7.58 22.73 13.98
C ALA A 434 -6.51 21.97 14.78
N GLU A 435 -6.36 22.25 16.08
CA GLU A 435 -5.50 21.44 16.97
C GLU A 435 -6.13 20.04 17.09
N TYR A 436 -5.37 18.98 16.79
CA TYR A 436 -5.79 17.59 16.92
C TYR A 436 -5.23 16.99 18.21
N GLU A 437 -6.04 16.24 18.94
CA GLU A 437 -5.57 15.37 20.01
C GLU A 437 -5.23 14.01 19.38
N SER A 438 -3.97 13.57 19.48
CA SER A 438 -3.62 12.17 19.19
C SER A 438 -4.07 11.35 20.39
N LEU A 439 -5.07 10.51 20.14
CA LEU A 439 -5.66 9.64 21.13
C LEU A 439 -5.42 8.22 20.63
N LEU A 440 -4.82 7.38 21.47
CA LEU A 440 -4.98 5.92 21.43
C LEU A 440 -4.49 5.23 20.15
N ASP A 441 -3.49 4.36 20.31
CA ASP A 441 -2.96 3.53 19.22
C ASP A 441 -3.99 2.43 18.80
N LEU A 442 -4.52 2.51 17.58
CA LEU A 442 -5.19 1.40 16.89
C LEU A 442 -4.11 0.41 16.41
N GLY A 443 -3.65 -0.43 17.33
CA GLY A 443 -2.61 -1.42 17.05
C GLY A 443 -1.22 -0.80 16.90
N CYS A 444 -0.25 -1.35 17.63
CA CYS A 444 1.16 -1.01 17.48
C CYS A 444 2.00 -2.30 17.56
N ASP A 445 2.98 -2.40 16.68
CA ASP A 445 4.08 -3.33 16.76
C ASP A 445 5.41 -2.57 16.69
N THR A 446 6.12 -2.53 17.83
CA THR A 446 7.41 -1.84 17.95
C THR A 446 8.60 -2.69 17.51
N ARG A 447 8.36 -3.96 17.19
CA ARG A 447 9.35 -4.93 16.69
C ARG A 447 8.71 -5.74 15.56
N TYR A 448 8.09 -5.02 14.63
CA TYR A 448 7.43 -5.61 13.48
C TYR A 448 8.42 -6.50 12.73
N ASP A 449 8.02 -7.75 12.53
CA ASP A 449 8.72 -8.70 11.70
C ASP A 449 7.84 -9.03 10.48
N PHE A 450 8.42 -8.91 9.29
CA PHE A 450 7.78 -9.31 8.05
C PHE A 450 7.31 -10.78 8.10
N ASP A 451 8.02 -11.62 8.84
CA ASP A 451 7.69 -13.03 8.93
C ASP A 451 6.53 -13.30 9.94
N LEU A 452 6.09 -12.30 10.72
CA LEU A 452 5.07 -12.42 11.76
C LEU A 452 3.94 -11.39 11.61
N GLN A 453 2.97 -11.69 10.73
CA GLN A 453 1.88 -10.77 10.36
C GLN A 453 0.50 -11.28 10.80
N GLU A 454 0.36 -11.59 12.09
CA GLU A 454 -0.87 -12.15 12.64
C GLU A 454 -1.99 -11.09 12.81
N THR A 455 -3.24 -11.55 12.80
CA THR A 455 -4.37 -10.74 13.26
C THR A 455 -4.42 -10.80 14.79
N ARG A 456 -4.31 -9.64 15.44
CA ARG A 456 -4.33 -9.48 16.90
C ARG A 456 -5.61 -8.82 17.38
N ASN A 457 -6.06 -9.21 18.56
CA ASN A 457 -7.16 -8.52 19.24
C ASN A 457 -6.65 -7.20 19.84
N LEU A 458 -7.49 -6.17 19.81
CA LEU A 458 -7.26 -5.00 20.63
C LEU A 458 -7.51 -5.34 22.10
N ALA A 459 -6.64 -4.88 23.00
CA ALA A 459 -6.82 -5.04 24.44
C ALA A 459 -8.14 -4.37 24.92
N GLU A 460 -8.47 -3.23 24.31
CA GLU A 460 -9.73 -2.52 24.51
C GLU A 460 -10.29 -2.10 23.15
N TYR A 461 -11.58 -2.35 22.93
CA TYR A 461 -12.24 -1.95 21.68
C TYR A 461 -12.35 -0.44 21.57
N GLN A 462 -12.23 0.07 20.34
CA GLN A 462 -12.10 1.51 20.10
C GLN A 462 -13.14 2.03 19.14
N THR A 463 -13.76 3.16 19.48
CA THR A 463 -14.77 3.80 18.62
C THR A 463 -14.16 4.94 17.80
N ILE A 464 -14.36 4.86 16.48
CA ILE A 464 -13.91 5.83 15.49
C ILE A 464 -15.11 6.59 14.92
N TYR A 465 -14.98 7.91 14.80
CA TYR A 465 -16.02 8.83 14.33
C TYR A 465 -15.67 9.40 12.94
N PRO A 466 -16.66 9.93 12.18
CA PRO A 466 -16.42 10.42 10.81
C PRO A 466 -15.45 11.61 10.71
N THR A 467 -15.25 12.34 11.81
CA THR A 467 -14.32 13.46 11.91
C THR A 467 -12.89 13.02 12.24
N ASP A 468 -12.71 11.78 12.71
CA ASP A 468 -11.40 11.27 13.10
C ASP A 468 -10.55 11.01 11.85
N LYS A 469 -9.23 11.12 12.04
CA LYS A 469 -8.22 10.69 11.07
C LYS A 469 -7.45 9.53 11.65
N LEU A 470 -7.14 8.54 10.83
CA LEU A 470 -6.24 7.45 11.21
C LEU A 470 -4.89 7.70 10.57
N VAL A 471 -3.84 7.81 11.39
CA VAL A 471 -2.48 8.04 10.92
C VAL A 471 -1.68 6.76 11.08
N THR A 472 -1.32 6.11 9.99
CA THR A 472 -0.52 4.88 10.00
C THR A 472 0.94 5.22 9.79
N HIS A 473 1.80 4.71 10.65
CA HIS A 473 3.23 4.91 10.67
C HIS A 473 3.93 3.60 10.39
N CYS A 474 4.97 3.63 9.55
CA CYS A 474 5.84 2.49 9.29
C CYS A 474 7.29 2.93 9.31
N VAL A 475 8.13 2.23 10.07
CA VAL A 475 9.57 2.46 10.16
C VAL A 475 10.30 1.32 9.47
N TYR A 476 11.21 1.69 8.56
CA TYR A 476 11.97 0.77 7.73
C TYR A 476 13.47 0.82 8.04
N ASP A 477 14.14 -0.32 7.96
CA ASP A 477 15.60 -0.45 7.96
C ASP A 477 16.05 -0.87 6.55
N SER A 478 16.71 0.04 5.84
CA SER A 478 17.21 -0.16 4.49
C SER A 478 18.74 -0.27 4.41
N THR A 479 19.42 -0.54 5.52
CA THR A 479 20.89 -0.63 5.60
C THR A 479 21.49 -1.66 4.64
N GLU A 480 20.77 -2.76 4.39
CA GLU A 480 21.19 -3.82 3.47
C GLU A 480 20.87 -3.54 1.99
N ARG A 481 20.03 -2.54 1.71
CA ARG A 481 19.63 -2.18 0.34
C ARG A 481 20.70 -1.29 -0.30
N SER A 482 20.97 -1.52 -1.60
CA SER A 482 21.94 -0.73 -2.38
C SER A 482 21.30 0.28 -3.33
N THR A 483 19.98 0.19 -3.50
CA THR A 483 19.15 1.05 -4.36
C THR A 483 17.90 1.46 -3.61
N VAL A 484 17.26 2.55 -4.05
CA VAL A 484 15.97 2.98 -3.51
C VAL A 484 14.96 1.84 -3.61
N THR A 485 14.31 1.54 -2.50
CA THR A 485 13.21 0.58 -2.43
C THR A 485 11.92 1.33 -2.70
N LYS A 486 11.16 0.89 -3.69
CA LYS A 486 9.89 1.50 -4.05
C LYS A 486 8.76 0.80 -3.32
N GLY A 487 7.61 1.46 -3.17
CA GLY A 487 6.42 0.73 -2.78
C GLY A 487 5.89 -0.13 -3.92
N GLY A 488 5.37 -1.32 -3.61
CA GLY A 488 4.94 -2.31 -4.61
C GLY A 488 4.47 -3.61 -3.98
N ASP A 489 3.87 -4.48 -4.78
CA ASP A 489 3.32 -5.77 -4.33
C ASP A 489 4.38 -6.86 -4.17
N ALA A 490 5.60 -6.65 -4.69
CA ALA A 490 6.68 -7.62 -4.55
C ALA A 490 7.31 -7.56 -3.16
N THR A 491 7.79 -8.70 -2.65
CA THR A 491 8.52 -8.79 -1.37
C THR A 491 9.75 -7.87 -1.27
N GLU A 492 10.34 -7.53 -2.42
CA GLU A 492 11.48 -6.62 -2.54
C GLU A 492 11.07 -5.14 -2.63
N ASP A 493 9.80 -4.86 -2.94
CA ASP A 493 9.19 -3.54 -2.80
C ASP A 493 8.65 -3.36 -1.37
N GLU A 494 7.99 -2.25 -1.03
CA GLU A 494 7.46 -1.97 0.31
C GLU A 494 5.98 -1.57 0.37
N MET A 495 5.39 -1.75 1.56
CA MET A 495 4.03 -1.32 1.89
C MET A 495 3.97 -0.74 3.30
N CYS A 496 2.93 0.05 3.57
CA CYS A 496 2.63 0.55 4.91
C CYS A 496 1.12 0.51 5.14
N ILE A 497 0.60 -0.56 5.75
CA ILE A 497 -0.85 -0.75 5.87
C ILE A 497 -1.21 -1.28 7.26
N GLY A 498 -2.17 -0.62 7.90
CA GLY A 498 -2.94 -1.16 9.01
C GLY A 498 -4.30 -1.65 8.53
N PHE A 499 -4.61 -2.90 8.82
CA PHE A 499 -5.92 -3.51 8.61
C PHE A 499 -6.65 -3.61 9.94
N PHE A 500 -7.92 -3.22 9.97
CA PHE A 500 -8.71 -3.12 11.20
C PHE A 500 -10.04 -3.80 11.03
N LEU A 501 -10.33 -4.78 11.88
CA LEU A 501 -11.65 -5.40 11.96
C LEU A 501 -12.57 -4.51 12.79
N TYR A 502 -13.71 -4.13 12.19
CA TYR A 502 -14.65 -3.19 12.79
C TYR A 502 -16.12 -3.58 12.53
N TYR A 503 -17.03 -3.02 13.32
CA TYR A 503 -18.48 -3.10 13.14
C TYR A 503 -19.17 -1.79 13.58
N PRO A 504 -20.35 -1.44 13.03
CA PRO A 504 -21.01 -2.08 11.89
C PRO A 504 -20.37 -1.69 10.55
N VAL A 505 -20.38 -2.61 9.56
CA VAL A 505 -19.85 -2.39 8.20
C VAL A 505 -20.39 -1.10 7.57
N GLN A 506 -19.52 -0.39 6.85
CA GLN A 506 -19.77 0.89 6.18
C GLN A 506 -19.17 0.86 4.76
N PRO A 507 -19.71 1.62 3.80
CA PRO A 507 -19.12 1.72 2.46
C PRO A 507 -17.84 2.56 2.44
N ASN A 508 -16.94 2.26 1.50
CA ASN A 508 -15.69 3.02 1.24
C ASN A 508 -14.73 3.09 2.45
N MET A 509 -14.49 1.94 3.09
CA MET A 509 -13.62 1.84 4.27
C MET A 509 -12.18 1.43 3.94
N LYS A 510 -11.84 1.40 2.64
CA LYS A 510 -10.49 1.22 2.15
C LYS A 510 -9.87 2.58 1.83
N CYS A 511 -8.92 3.01 2.65
CA CYS A 511 -8.12 4.21 2.40
C CYS A 511 -6.66 3.81 2.24
N LEU A 512 -6.16 3.96 1.01
CA LEU A 512 -4.74 3.89 0.71
C LEU A 512 -4.37 5.20 0.01
N LYS A 513 -3.51 6.01 0.62
CA LYS A 513 -3.10 7.31 0.06
C LYS A 513 -1.65 7.28 -0.40
N ARG A 514 -1.31 8.15 -1.35
CA ARG A 514 0.10 8.42 -1.66
C ARG A 514 0.77 9.01 -0.41
N VAL A 515 1.97 8.55 -0.11
CA VAL A 515 2.82 9.12 0.94
C VAL A 515 3.22 10.53 0.50
N GLU A 516 2.61 11.56 1.10
CA GLU A 516 2.87 12.97 0.76
C GLU A 516 3.92 13.64 1.68
N GLN A 517 4.49 12.90 2.64
CA GLN A 517 5.41 13.47 3.62
C GLN A 517 6.52 12.49 4.05
N ASP A 518 7.74 12.74 3.56
CA ASP A 518 8.99 12.16 4.07
C ASP A 518 9.35 12.89 5.37
N VAL A 519 9.00 12.32 6.52
CA VAL A 519 9.49 12.81 7.80
C VAL A 519 10.77 12.03 8.09
N GLY A 520 11.90 12.61 7.73
CA GLY A 520 13.20 12.03 8.03
C GLY A 520 13.38 11.74 9.52
N THR A 521 14.18 10.72 9.82
CA THR A 521 14.70 10.27 11.14
C THR A 521 14.17 11.06 12.35
N GLY A 522 12.93 10.78 12.77
CA GLY A 522 12.34 11.31 13.99
C GLY A 522 11.79 10.15 14.80
N GLU A 523 12.38 9.86 15.95
CA GLU A 523 11.93 8.75 16.79
C GLU A 523 10.72 9.21 17.61
N LYS A 524 9.50 8.96 17.12
CA LYS A 524 8.30 8.91 17.98
C LYS A 524 8.06 7.48 18.41
N VAL A 525 7.85 7.29 19.70
CA VAL A 525 7.66 5.98 20.35
C VAL A 525 6.15 5.77 20.52
N CYS A 526 5.62 4.61 20.08
CA CYS A 526 4.24 4.20 20.35
C CYS A 526 3.92 4.34 21.85
N GLN A 527 2.73 4.82 22.17
CA GLN A 527 2.30 4.95 23.57
C GLN A 527 0.99 4.17 23.75
N MET A 528 1.09 2.95 24.28
CA MET A 528 -0.08 2.17 24.65
C MET A 528 -0.85 2.88 25.79
N PRO A 529 -2.19 2.89 25.77
CA PRO A 529 -2.98 3.40 26.89
C PRO A 529 -2.68 2.61 28.17
N GLY A 530 -2.27 3.29 29.24
CA GLY A 530 -2.05 2.70 30.56
C GLY A 530 -0.60 2.66 31.06
N VAL A 531 0.37 3.13 30.29
CA VAL A 531 1.78 3.19 30.72
C VAL A 531 2.22 4.64 30.91
N GLU A 532 2.32 5.09 32.16
CA GLU A 532 3.01 6.35 32.49
C GLU A 532 4.53 6.12 32.39
N VAL A 533 5.20 6.80 31.46
CA VAL A 533 6.67 6.93 31.47
C VAL A 533 7.04 8.40 31.60
N TYR A 534 7.82 8.72 32.63
CA TYR A 534 8.56 9.98 32.74
C TYR A 534 10.00 9.72 33.15
N ASN A 535 10.93 9.99 32.22
CA ASN A 535 12.01 11.01 32.30
C ASN A 535 13.15 10.61 31.35
N ASP A 536 13.18 11.15 30.13
CA ASP A 536 13.69 12.49 29.76
C ASP A 536 15.12 12.41 29.24
N THR A 537 15.27 12.55 27.92
CA THR A 537 16.34 13.36 27.33
C THR A 537 15.76 14.32 26.30
N SER A 538 15.09 15.35 26.83
CA SER A 538 15.02 16.72 26.36
C SER A 538 14.46 16.98 24.96
N MET A 539 13.15 17.30 24.99
CA MET A 539 12.51 18.47 24.39
C MET A 539 12.42 18.61 22.86
N CYS A 540 11.17 18.73 22.42
CA CYS A 540 10.75 19.64 21.37
C CYS A 540 11.41 21.02 21.53
N ALA A 541 12.18 21.48 20.54
CA ALA A 541 12.35 22.89 20.18
C ALA A 541 13.19 23.05 18.90
N ASP A 542 12.82 24.07 18.12
CA ASP A 542 13.44 24.59 16.89
C ASP A 542 13.10 23.75 15.63
N GLY A 543 12.08 24.05 14.83
CA GLY A 543 11.60 25.37 14.42
C GLY A 543 12.06 25.69 13.00
N GLU A 544 11.38 25.11 12.00
CA GLU A 544 11.03 25.77 10.74
C GLU A 544 9.93 24.95 10.04
N ARG A 545 8.67 25.34 10.27
CA ARG A 545 7.52 24.90 9.48
C ARG A 545 7.72 25.50 8.09
N LEU A 546 8.10 24.67 7.11
CA LEU A 546 7.99 25.07 5.72
C LEU A 546 6.51 25.09 5.38
N ASP A 547 6.00 26.29 5.08
CA ASP A 547 4.66 26.52 4.56
C ASP A 547 4.48 25.71 3.26
N GLY A 548 3.88 24.53 3.39
CA GLY A 548 3.54 23.62 2.30
C GLY A 548 2.10 23.86 1.88
N ALA A 549 1.95 24.34 0.64
CA ALA A 549 0.71 24.76 0.03
C ALA A 549 -0.40 23.69 0.03
N GLY A 550 -1.63 24.20 0.04
CA GLY A 550 -2.92 23.51 -0.02
C GLY A 550 -2.98 22.18 -0.76
N VAL A 551 -3.82 21.30 -0.20
CA VAL A 551 -4.81 20.44 -0.88
C VAL A 551 -4.47 20.19 -2.35
N SER A 552 -3.80 19.08 -2.69
CA SER A 552 -3.61 18.67 -4.08
C SER A 552 -4.58 17.53 -4.43
N SER A 553 -5.57 17.70 -5.32
CA SER A 553 -5.45 17.75 -6.78
C SER A 553 -4.40 16.76 -7.30
N GLY A 554 -4.79 15.70 -8.01
CA GLY A 554 -3.94 14.54 -8.33
C GLY A 554 -2.57 14.81 -8.98
N VAL A 555 -1.85 13.73 -9.32
CA VAL A 555 -0.45 13.79 -9.76
C VAL A 555 -0.28 14.61 -11.05
N SER A 556 0.59 15.62 -11.02
CA SER A 556 0.92 16.43 -12.19
C SER A 556 1.99 15.75 -13.06
N PHE A 557 2.09 16.14 -14.34
CA PHE A 557 2.98 15.47 -15.30
C PHE A 557 4.47 15.56 -14.91
N SER A 558 4.89 16.64 -14.24
CA SER A 558 6.29 16.81 -13.81
C SER A 558 6.71 15.85 -12.70
N ASP A 559 5.75 15.32 -11.96
CA ASP A 559 5.98 14.54 -10.74
C ASP A 559 5.99 13.02 -11.03
N MET A 560 5.72 12.64 -12.29
CA MET A 560 5.75 11.25 -12.76
C MET A 560 7.19 10.77 -12.98
N ASP A 561 7.42 9.45 -12.84
CA ASP A 561 8.70 8.84 -13.16
C ASP A 561 9.17 9.19 -14.60
N ALA A 562 10.48 9.42 -14.77
CA ALA A 562 11.03 9.85 -16.05
C ALA A 562 10.74 8.87 -17.19
N TRP A 563 10.73 7.56 -16.92
CA TRP A 563 10.39 6.54 -17.92
C TRP A 563 8.93 6.68 -18.38
N LEU A 564 8.02 7.00 -17.46
CA LEU A 564 6.60 7.16 -17.72
C LEU A 564 6.34 8.46 -18.50
N GLN A 565 6.99 9.56 -18.11
CA GLN A 565 6.97 10.81 -18.88
C GLN A 565 7.44 10.59 -20.32
N ILE A 566 8.57 9.88 -20.50
CA ILE A 566 9.12 9.55 -21.82
C ILE A 566 8.14 8.67 -22.61
N HIS A 567 7.55 7.66 -21.96
CA HIS A 567 6.56 6.79 -22.58
C HIS A 567 5.36 7.60 -23.09
N ILE A 568 4.72 8.39 -22.22
CA ILE A 568 3.55 9.22 -22.55
C ILE A 568 3.87 10.16 -23.71
N LEU A 569 4.94 10.96 -23.61
CA LEU A 569 5.29 11.94 -24.64
C LEU A 569 5.60 11.28 -25.99
N CYS A 570 6.35 10.17 -25.97
CA CYS A 570 6.68 9.45 -27.18
C CYS A 570 5.45 8.82 -27.83
N MET A 571 4.54 8.23 -27.05
CA MET A 571 3.32 7.60 -27.57
C MET A 571 2.34 8.63 -28.11
N MET A 572 2.13 9.73 -27.39
CA MET A 572 1.27 10.84 -27.86
C MET A 572 1.80 11.45 -29.16
N LEU A 573 3.11 11.69 -29.26
CA LEU A 573 3.69 12.26 -30.48
C LEU A 573 3.73 11.27 -31.65
N SER A 574 4.05 10.00 -31.38
CA SER A 574 4.15 8.96 -32.41
C SER A 574 2.78 8.53 -32.93
N MET A 575 1.99 7.91 -32.04
CA MET A 575 0.73 7.26 -32.35
C MET A 575 -0.43 8.23 -32.36
N GLY A 576 -0.36 9.28 -31.53
CA GLY A 576 -1.34 10.34 -31.53
C GLY A 576 -1.21 11.20 -32.80
N ILE A 577 0.02 11.57 -33.20
CA ILE A 577 0.23 12.65 -34.20
C ILE A 577 0.93 12.21 -35.49
N LEU A 578 2.20 11.82 -35.42
CA LEU A 578 3.07 11.71 -36.59
C LEU A 578 2.67 10.59 -37.55
N ILE A 579 2.37 9.40 -37.01
CA ILE A 579 1.97 8.24 -37.82
C ILE A 579 0.61 8.49 -38.49
N PRO A 580 -0.45 8.96 -37.79
CA PRO A 580 -1.72 9.31 -38.42
C PRO A 580 -1.59 10.36 -39.53
N VAL A 581 -0.83 11.44 -39.30
CA VAL A 581 -0.60 12.47 -40.35
C VAL A 581 0.18 11.89 -41.52
N GLY A 582 1.18 11.07 -41.24
CA GLY A 582 1.92 10.35 -42.27
C GLY A 582 1.01 9.49 -43.15
N VAL A 583 0.01 8.82 -42.56
CA VAL A 583 -1.01 8.03 -43.29
C VAL A 583 -2.00 8.93 -44.05
N LEU A 584 -2.36 10.07 -43.48
CA LEU A 584 -3.31 11.02 -44.07
C LEU A 584 -2.82 11.62 -45.39
N ILE A 585 -1.53 11.93 -45.51
CA ILE A 585 -0.93 12.53 -46.71
C ILE A 585 -1.19 11.71 -48.00
N PRO A 586 -0.83 10.42 -48.09
CA PRO A 586 -1.11 9.62 -49.28
C PRO A 586 -2.61 9.35 -49.48
N LEU A 587 -3.39 9.29 -48.40
CA LEU A 587 -4.83 9.05 -48.46
C LEU A 587 -5.58 10.23 -49.08
N ALA A 588 -5.30 11.45 -48.63
CA ALA A 588 -6.16 12.60 -48.83
C ALA A 588 -5.50 13.73 -49.65
N PHE A 589 -4.16 13.84 -49.66
CA PHE A 589 -3.47 15.02 -50.23
C PHE A 589 -2.49 14.71 -51.37
N ARG A 590 -2.36 13.43 -51.77
CA ARG A 590 -1.46 13.02 -52.87
C ARG A 590 -1.77 13.68 -54.22
N LEU A 591 -3.05 13.93 -54.53
CA LEU A 591 -3.51 14.48 -55.82
C LEU A 591 -3.59 16.01 -55.84
N THR A 592 -3.43 16.65 -54.68
CA THR A 592 -3.65 18.08 -54.48
C THR A 592 -2.36 18.74 -53.99
N LEU A 593 -2.23 18.98 -52.68
CA LEU A 593 -1.16 19.76 -52.05
C LEU A 593 0.24 19.17 -52.29
N PHE A 594 0.35 17.86 -52.44
CA PHE A 594 1.65 17.18 -52.55
C PHE A 594 1.87 16.44 -53.89
N LYS A 595 1.18 16.88 -54.94
CA LYS A 595 1.25 16.29 -56.30
C LYS A 595 2.62 16.43 -56.96
N ARG A 596 3.36 17.51 -56.67
CA ARG A 596 4.59 17.86 -57.40
C ARG A 596 5.79 17.03 -56.91
N ASN A 597 6.57 16.47 -57.84
CA ASN A 597 7.83 15.75 -57.58
C ASN A 597 7.73 14.60 -56.56
N ASP A 598 6.60 13.89 -56.51
CA ASP A 598 6.33 12.82 -55.53
C ASP A 598 6.55 13.24 -54.07
N ALA A 599 6.29 14.52 -53.76
CA ALA A 599 6.48 15.08 -52.41
C ALA A 599 5.68 14.32 -51.35
N TRP A 600 4.48 13.84 -51.68
CA TRP A 600 3.63 13.05 -50.77
C TRP A 600 4.38 11.83 -50.21
N PHE A 601 5.17 11.15 -51.05
CA PHE A 601 5.89 9.93 -50.69
C PHE A 601 7.06 10.25 -49.77
N ARG A 602 7.73 11.37 -50.01
CA ARG A 602 8.82 11.87 -49.17
C ARG A 602 8.31 12.22 -47.77
N TYR A 603 7.24 13.01 -47.66
CA TYR A 603 6.68 13.40 -46.36
C TYR A 603 6.09 12.23 -45.60
N HIS A 604 5.36 11.34 -46.29
CA HIS A 604 4.90 10.07 -45.71
C HIS A 604 6.07 9.31 -45.09
N ARG A 605 7.14 9.06 -45.85
CA ARG A 605 8.29 8.30 -45.36
C ARG A 605 8.98 8.97 -44.17
N ILE A 606 9.17 10.29 -44.20
CA ILE A 606 9.81 11.03 -43.10
C ILE A 606 8.99 10.90 -41.81
N LEU A 607 7.69 11.21 -41.88
CA LEU A 607 6.80 11.16 -40.71
C LEU A 607 6.67 9.74 -40.15
N GLN A 608 6.54 8.73 -41.02
CA GLN A 608 6.47 7.33 -40.59
C GLN A 608 7.78 6.87 -39.94
N THR A 609 8.94 7.32 -40.43
CA THR A 609 10.23 6.94 -39.85
C THR A 609 10.42 7.58 -38.47
N ILE A 610 10.16 8.89 -38.34
CA ILE A 610 10.27 9.58 -37.05
C ILE A 610 9.27 9.01 -36.04
N GLY A 611 8.02 8.80 -36.47
CA GLY A 611 6.99 8.18 -35.64
C GLY A 611 7.41 6.79 -35.14
N LEU A 612 7.96 5.94 -36.01
CA LEU A 612 8.39 4.59 -35.61
C LEU A 612 9.58 4.61 -34.63
N LEU A 613 10.50 5.56 -34.76
CA LEU A 613 11.61 5.73 -33.80
C LEU A 613 11.11 6.17 -32.43
N LEU A 614 10.13 7.09 -32.38
CA LEU A 614 9.49 7.50 -31.13
C LEU A 614 8.68 6.36 -30.51
N LEU A 615 7.96 5.57 -31.32
CA LEU A 615 7.27 4.36 -30.85
C LEU A 615 8.26 3.42 -30.16
N LEU A 616 9.40 3.13 -30.80
CA LEU A 616 10.42 2.27 -30.22
C LEU A 616 10.97 2.85 -28.91
N THR A 617 11.22 4.16 -28.88
CA THR A 617 11.71 4.85 -27.67
C THR A 617 10.72 4.74 -26.52
N GLY A 618 9.45 5.01 -26.76
CA GLY A 618 8.41 4.91 -25.73
C GLY A 618 8.21 3.47 -25.24
N VAL A 619 8.25 2.48 -26.15
CA VAL A 619 8.12 1.06 -25.77
C VAL A 619 9.32 0.63 -24.93
N CYS A 620 10.54 1.00 -25.32
CA CYS A 620 11.74 0.72 -24.52
C CYS A 620 11.69 1.39 -23.13
N ALA A 621 11.18 2.62 -23.04
CA ALA A 621 11.00 3.30 -21.75
C ALA A 621 10.01 2.55 -20.85
N ALA A 622 8.88 2.08 -21.40
CA ALA A 622 7.94 1.23 -20.64
C ALA A 622 8.61 -0.06 -20.16
N PHE A 623 9.29 -0.81 -21.04
CA PHE A 623 9.95 -2.06 -20.63
C PHE A 623 11.06 -1.89 -19.58
N GLN A 624 11.73 -0.73 -19.55
CA GLN A 624 12.76 -0.46 -18.55
C GLN A 624 12.19 -0.01 -17.21
N GLY A 625 11.00 0.59 -17.20
CA GLY A 625 10.40 1.19 -16.02
C GLY A 625 9.30 0.36 -15.36
N SER A 626 8.59 -0.48 -16.12
CA SER A 626 7.56 -1.36 -15.58
C SER A 626 8.20 -2.66 -15.07
N SER A 627 8.19 -2.90 -13.77
CA SER A 627 8.57 -4.18 -13.14
C SER A 627 7.67 -5.36 -13.55
N ALA A 628 6.64 -5.11 -14.37
CA ALA A 628 5.70 -6.10 -14.86
C ALA A 628 6.38 -7.16 -15.76
N THR A 629 6.47 -8.38 -15.25
CA THR A 629 6.96 -9.57 -15.98
C THR A 629 5.90 -10.20 -16.88
N SER A 630 4.65 -9.72 -16.84
CA SER A 630 3.53 -10.23 -17.65
C SER A 630 2.68 -9.11 -18.29
N PHE A 631 2.21 -9.33 -19.53
CA PHE A 631 1.28 -8.43 -20.22
C PHE A 631 -0.16 -8.71 -19.78
N SER A 632 -0.52 -8.40 -18.53
CA SER A 632 -1.87 -8.66 -17.98
C SER A 632 -2.95 -7.74 -18.59
N GLU A 633 -2.62 -6.44 -18.71
CA GLU A 633 -3.60 -5.41 -19.08
C GLU A 633 -3.94 -5.35 -20.57
N THR A 634 -5.16 -4.87 -20.85
CA THR A 634 -5.64 -4.66 -22.23
C THR A 634 -4.76 -3.66 -22.98
N HIS A 635 -4.33 -2.58 -22.32
CA HIS A 635 -3.39 -1.61 -22.89
C HIS A 635 -2.05 -2.27 -23.28
N HIS A 636 -1.51 -3.14 -22.43
CA HIS A 636 -0.25 -3.84 -22.68
C HIS A 636 -0.35 -4.82 -23.86
N LYS A 637 -1.41 -5.65 -23.89
CA LYS A 637 -1.68 -6.63 -24.97
C LYS A 637 -1.91 -5.94 -26.31
N LEU A 638 -2.75 -4.90 -26.32
CA LEU A 638 -3.08 -4.15 -27.52
C LEU A 638 -1.87 -3.33 -27.99
N GLY A 639 -1.13 -2.71 -27.07
CA GLY A 639 0.12 -1.99 -27.35
C GLY A 639 1.18 -2.87 -28.02
N LEU A 640 1.41 -4.09 -27.52
CA LEU A 640 2.32 -5.06 -28.14
C LEU A 640 1.87 -5.45 -29.55
N THR A 641 0.56 -5.67 -29.73
CA THR A 641 -0.03 -5.98 -31.04
C THR A 641 0.23 -4.85 -32.04
N ILE A 642 -0.02 -3.60 -31.64
CA ILE A 642 0.23 -2.40 -32.44
C ILE A 642 1.71 -2.27 -32.79
N PHE A 643 2.60 -2.51 -31.82
CA PHE A 643 4.05 -2.46 -32.03
C PHE A 643 4.51 -3.43 -33.12
N ILE A 644 4.05 -4.69 -33.07
CA ILE A 644 4.35 -5.70 -34.09
C ILE A 644 3.80 -5.29 -35.46
N LEU A 645 2.54 -4.83 -35.51
CA LEU A 645 1.92 -4.39 -36.77
C LEU A 645 2.65 -3.18 -37.37
N ALA A 646 3.06 -2.21 -36.56
CA ALA A 646 3.79 -1.02 -36.99
C ALA A 646 5.17 -1.38 -37.54
N LEU A 647 5.93 -2.26 -36.87
CA LEU A 647 7.24 -2.75 -37.35
C LEU A 647 7.14 -3.58 -38.63
N SER A 648 6.01 -4.25 -38.86
CA SER A 648 5.78 -4.99 -40.11
C SER A 648 5.63 -4.07 -41.33
N GLN A 649 5.20 -2.81 -41.16
CA GLN A 649 4.92 -1.90 -42.27
C GLN A 649 6.17 -1.52 -43.09
N PRO A 650 7.32 -1.14 -42.49
CA PRO A 650 8.56 -0.93 -43.23
C PRO A 650 9.04 -2.18 -43.98
N ILE A 651 8.96 -3.36 -43.35
CA ILE A 651 9.37 -4.63 -43.96
C ILE A 651 8.51 -4.90 -45.20
N ASN A 652 7.19 -4.78 -45.05
CA ASN A 652 6.24 -4.90 -46.15
C ASN A 652 6.50 -3.85 -47.25
N ALA A 653 6.92 -2.63 -46.90
CA ALA A 653 7.22 -1.57 -47.87
C ALA A 653 8.51 -1.80 -48.68
N VAL A 654 9.49 -2.51 -48.11
CA VAL A 654 10.71 -2.94 -48.84
C VAL A 654 10.37 -4.00 -49.89
N LEU A 655 9.44 -4.90 -49.58
CA LEU A 655 8.98 -5.96 -50.49
C LEU A 655 7.98 -5.48 -51.56
N ARG A 656 7.79 -4.17 -51.71
CA ARG A 656 6.78 -3.62 -52.63
C ARG A 656 7.05 -4.03 -54.09
N PRO A 657 6.06 -4.59 -54.81
CA PRO A 657 6.21 -4.87 -56.24
C PRO A 657 6.41 -3.61 -57.09
N HIS A 658 7.08 -3.74 -58.25
CA HIS A 658 7.35 -2.63 -59.16
C HIS A 658 6.09 -1.85 -59.56
N LYS A 659 6.27 -0.53 -59.73
CA LYS A 659 5.22 0.38 -60.22
C LYS A 659 5.01 0.09 -61.72
N PRO A 660 3.77 -0.04 -62.20
CA PRO A 660 3.51 -0.20 -63.64
C PRO A 660 4.02 1.01 -64.42
N GLU A 661 4.57 0.77 -65.61
CA GLU A 661 4.96 1.83 -66.55
C GLU A 661 3.71 2.49 -67.17
N ASN A 662 3.88 3.66 -67.78
CA ASN A 662 2.77 4.47 -68.30
C ASN A 662 1.94 3.66 -69.32
N GLY A 663 0.70 3.31 -68.96
CA GLY A 663 -0.24 2.56 -69.79
C GLY A 663 -0.41 1.08 -69.41
N GLU A 664 0.42 0.54 -68.52
CA GLU A 664 0.32 -0.86 -68.07
C GLU A 664 -0.62 -1.02 -66.87
N SER A 665 -1.43 -2.08 -66.88
CA SER A 665 -2.29 -2.42 -65.74
C SER A 665 -1.47 -3.01 -64.59
N PRO A 666 -1.70 -2.61 -63.32
CA PRO A 666 -0.95 -3.12 -62.17
C PRO A 666 -1.13 -4.63 -61.99
N SER A 667 -0.04 -5.34 -61.70
CA SER A 667 -0.03 -6.79 -61.46
C SER A 667 -0.89 -7.19 -60.26
N LEU A 668 -1.37 -8.44 -60.23
CA LEU A 668 -2.13 -8.99 -59.09
C LEU A 668 -1.35 -8.88 -57.78
N LYS A 669 -0.04 -9.16 -57.80
CA LYS A 669 0.85 -9.00 -56.64
C LYS A 669 0.89 -7.55 -56.15
N ARG A 670 0.97 -6.58 -57.08
CA ARG A 670 0.94 -5.15 -56.75
C ARG A 670 -0.39 -4.74 -56.11
N ARG A 671 -1.52 -5.19 -56.66
CA ARG A 671 -2.86 -4.90 -56.12
C ARG A 671 -3.05 -5.49 -54.72
N ALA A 672 -2.67 -6.76 -54.52
CA ALA A 672 -2.75 -7.42 -53.23
C ALA A 672 -1.87 -6.71 -52.18
N TRP A 673 -0.64 -6.36 -52.54
CA TRP A 673 0.25 -5.58 -51.67
C TRP A 673 -0.34 -4.22 -51.30
N GLU A 674 -0.98 -3.52 -52.24
CA GLU A 674 -1.61 -2.23 -51.96
C GLU A 674 -2.80 -2.34 -51.00
N VAL A 675 -3.60 -3.40 -51.11
CA VAL A 675 -4.70 -3.67 -50.16
C VAL A 675 -4.14 -4.00 -48.78
N LEU A 676 -3.14 -4.90 -48.72
CA LEU A 676 -2.53 -5.33 -47.46
C LEU A 676 -1.85 -4.16 -46.73
N HIS A 677 -0.97 -3.42 -47.41
CA HIS A 677 -0.22 -2.32 -46.81
C HIS A 677 -1.13 -1.20 -46.31
N LYS A 678 -2.13 -0.81 -47.11
CA LYS A 678 -3.10 0.23 -46.69
C LYS A 678 -4.01 -0.28 -45.58
N GLY A 679 -4.56 -1.49 -45.72
CA GLY A 679 -5.48 -2.08 -44.76
C GLY A 679 -4.84 -2.22 -43.37
N VAL A 680 -3.67 -2.87 -43.30
CA VAL A 680 -2.95 -3.03 -42.03
C VAL A 680 -2.54 -1.67 -41.47
N GLY A 681 -2.06 -0.75 -42.31
CA GLY A 681 -1.71 0.61 -41.87
C GLY A 681 -2.89 1.37 -41.26
N TYR A 682 -4.06 1.33 -41.87
CA TYR A 682 -5.26 2.00 -41.35
C TYR A 682 -5.77 1.36 -40.07
N SER A 683 -5.84 0.02 -40.02
CA SER A 683 -6.24 -0.69 -38.80
C SER A 683 -5.30 -0.40 -37.64
N THR A 684 -3.98 -0.35 -37.89
CA THR A 684 -2.98 -0.04 -36.86
C THR A 684 -3.20 1.35 -36.26
N VAL A 685 -3.53 2.36 -37.09
CA VAL A 685 -3.83 3.73 -36.59
C VAL A 685 -5.07 3.75 -35.70
N VAL A 686 -6.15 3.05 -36.09
CA VAL A 686 -7.38 3.00 -35.29
C VAL A 686 -7.12 2.32 -33.94
N LEU A 687 -6.43 1.18 -33.95
CA LEU A 687 -6.07 0.48 -32.71
C LEU A 687 -5.16 1.33 -31.82
N ALA A 688 -4.23 2.09 -32.41
CA ALA A 688 -3.34 2.97 -31.68
C ALA A 688 -4.08 4.10 -30.95
N TRP A 689 -5.14 4.65 -31.53
CA TRP A 689 -5.99 5.63 -30.85
C TRP A 689 -6.75 5.04 -29.68
N VAL A 690 -7.33 3.84 -29.84
CA VAL A 690 -7.97 3.12 -28.72
C VAL A 690 -6.95 2.89 -27.60
N ASN A 691 -5.75 2.44 -27.96
CA ASN A 691 -4.71 2.14 -26.98
C ASN A 691 -4.22 3.38 -26.22
N ILE A 692 -4.27 4.56 -26.84
CA ILE A 692 -3.94 5.82 -26.15
C ILE A 692 -4.94 6.11 -25.03
N PHE A 693 -6.24 5.98 -25.28
CA PHE A 693 -7.25 6.22 -24.25
C PHE A 693 -7.14 5.21 -23.10
N LEU A 694 -6.96 3.92 -23.43
CA LEU A 694 -6.69 2.91 -22.41
C LEU A 694 -5.45 3.24 -21.57
N GLY A 695 -4.44 3.88 -22.16
CA GLY A 695 -3.26 4.33 -21.43
C GLY A 695 -3.53 5.54 -20.54
N ILE A 696 -4.46 6.43 -20.92
CA ILE A 696 -4.88 7.57 -20.10
C ILE A 696 -5.72 7.08 -18.91
N ASP A 697 -6.63 6.13 -19.14
CA ASP A 697 -7.44 5.52 -18.07
C ASP A 697 -6.53 4.87 -17.01
N LEU A 698 -5.47 4.17 -17.45
CA LEU A 698 -4.44 3.63 -16.53
C LEU A 698 -3.65 4.72 -15.78
N LEU A 699 -3.51 5.94 -16.31
CA LEU A 699 -2.88 7.03 -15.56
C LEU A 699 -3.77 7.54 -14.42
N GLU A 700 -5.08 7.52 -14.61
CA GLU A 700 -6.04 7.86 -13.55
C GLU A 700 -6.09 6.74 -12.50
N GLU A 701 -6.22 5.50 -12.94
CA GLU A 701 -6.41 4.33 -12.05
C GLU A 701 -5.12 3.95 -11.30
N TRP A 702 -3.99 3.83 -12.02
CA TRP A 702 -2.74 3.31 -11.46
C TRP A 702 -1.75 4.40 -11.04
N TYR A 703 -1.99 5.66 -11.41
CA TYR A 703 -1.06 6.76 -11.08
C TYR A 703 -1.75 7.98 -10.47
N SER A 704 -3.09 7.91 -10.26
CA SER A 704 -3.90 8.99 -9.67
C SER A 704 -3.57 10.36 -10.28
N ALA A 705 -3.36 10.39 -11.60
CA ALA A 705 -3.07 11.61 -12.36
C ALA A 705 -4.17 12.65 -12.11
N SER A 706 -3.80 13.94 -12.02
CA SER A 706 -4.80 15.00 -11.78
C SER A 706 -5.88 15.00 -12.84
N ASP A 707 -7.12 15.31 -12.42
CA ASP A 707 -8.24 15.54 -13.34
C ASP A 707 -7.86 16.53 -14.44
N ASP A 708 -7.05 17.56 -14.12
CA ASP A 708 -6.52 18.52 -15.09
C ASP A 708 -5.60 17.88 -16.12
N LEU A 709 -4.68 17.00 -15.70
CA LEU A 709 -3.77 16.29 -16.60
C LEU A 709 -4.52 15.27 -17.47
N VAL A 710 -5.39 14.46 -16.86
CA VAL A 710 -6.23 13.47 -17.56
C VAL A 710 -7.13 14.18 -18.57
N SER A 711 -7.78 15.27 -18.15
CA SER A 711 -8.61 16.10 -19.04
C SER A 711 -7.79 16.74 -20.16
N ALA A 712 -6.59 17.26 -19.86
CA ALA A 712 -5.73 17.89 -20.87
C ALA A 712 -5.25 16.88 -21.93
N LEU A 713 -4.82 15.68 -21.51
CA LEU A 713 -4.40 14.60 -22.42
C LEU A 713 -5.59 14.11 -23.27
N THR A 714 -6.72 13.83 -22.63
CA THR A 714 -7.95 13.36 -23.29
C THR A 714 -8.47 14.39 -24.31
N PHE A 715 -8.53 15.66 -23.91
CA PHE A 715 -8.96 16.76 -24.77
C PHE A 715 -8.01 16.95 -25.96
N THR A 716 -6.70 17.01 -25.70
CA THR A 716 -5.68 17.21 -26.73
C THR A 716 -5.75 16.10 -27.78
N GLN A 717 -5.84 14.84 -27.32
CA GLN A 717 -5.90 13.70 -28.22
C GLN A 717 -7.22 13.67 -29.01
N SER A 718 -8.36 13.96 -28.36
CA SER A 718 -9.67 14.01 -29.01
C SER A 718 -9.74 15.08 -30.10
N VAL A 719 -9.21 16.28 -29.82
CA VAL A 719 -9.10 17.37 -30.80
C VAL A 719 -8.25 16.94 -31.98
N PHE A 720 -7.09 16.34 -31.73
CA PHE A 720 -6.19 15.92 -32.79
C PHE A 720 -6.81 14.84 -33.68
N MET A 721 -7.45 13.83 -33.09
CA MET A 721 -8.21 12.82 -33.83
C MET A 721 -9.29 13.45 -34.71
N GLY A 722 -10.03 14.42 -34.16
CA GLY A 722 -11.02 15.19 -34.91
C GLY A 722 -10.42 15.91 -36.12
N VAL A 723 -9.27 16.57 -35.95
CA VAL A 723 -8.56 17.26 -37.04
C VAL A 723 -8.09 16.29 -38.13
N VAL A 724 -7.50 15.15 -37.76
CA VAL A 724 -7.07 14.13 -38.73
C VAL A 724 -8.27 13.56 -39.49
N PHE A 725 -9.36 13.27 -38.79
CA PHE A 725 -10.58 12.74 -39.38
C PHE A 725 -11.22 13.74 -40.36
N LEU A 726 -11.42 14.99 -39.95
CA LEU A 726 -11.94 16.07 -40.80
C LEU A 726 -11.02 16.36 -41.98
N GLY A 727 -9.70 16.43 -41.74
CA GLY A 727 -8.69 16.57 -42.79
C GLY A 727 -8.75 15.43 -43.81
N GLY A 728 -9.05 14.21 -43.35
CA GLY A 728 -9.27 13.04 -44.19
C GLY A 728 -10.49 13.20 -45.08
N ILE A 729 -11.64 13.59 -44.52
CA ILE A 729 -12.86 13.85 -45.27
C ILE A 729 -12.62 14.93 -46.33
N VAL A 730 -12.10 16.09 -45.92
CA VAL A 730 -11.85 17.22 -46.81
C VAL A 730 -10.88 16.83 -47.93
N GLY A 731 -9.76 16.21 -47.58
CA GLY A 731 -8.76 15.84 -48.57
C GLY A 731 -9.26 14.74 -49.52
N ILE A 732 -10.01 13.73 -49.04
CA ILE A 732 -10.65 12.74 -49.91
C ILE A 732 -11.64 13.42 -50.86
N THR A 733 -12.50 14.32 -50.36
CA THR A 733 -13.42 15.09 -51.20
C THR A 733 -12.68 15.88 -52.27
N MET A 734 -11.62 16.61 -51.90
CA MET A 734 -10.77 17.34 -52.85
C MET A 734 -10.09 16.41 -53.86
N ALA A 735 -9.62 15.24 -53.43
CA ALA A 735 -8.98 14.25 -54.29
C ALA A 735 -9.98 13.66 -55.31
N LEU A 736 -11.23 13.41 -54.91
CA LEU A 736 -12.31 12.99 -55.81
C LEU A 736 -12.63 14.08 -56.84
N PHE A 737 -12.73 15.34 -56.42
CA PHE A 737 -12.92 16.47 -57.35
C PHE A 737 -11.74 16.63 -58.32
N ALA A 738 -10.51 16.54 -57.82
CA ALA A 738 -9.30 16.61 -58.66
C ALA A 738 -9.24 15.45 -59.66
N SER A 739 -9.58 14.22 -59.23
CA SER A 739 -9.64 13.05 -60.09
C SER A 739 -10.72 13.20 -61.17
N LYS A 740 -11.91 13.71 -60.81
CA LYS A 740 -12.99 13.96 -61.77
C LYS A 740 -12.60 15.04 -62.78
N LYS A 741 -11.95 16.11 -62.34
CA LYS A 741 -11.42 17.17 -63.23
C LYS A 741 -10.41 16.60 -64.23
N GLN A 742 -9.47 15.77 -63.78
CA GLN A 742 -8.50 15.12 -64.66
C GLN A 742 -9.15 14.15 -65.66
N SER A 743 -10.15 13.38 -65.23
CA SER A 743 -10.92 12.53 -66.13
C SER A 743 -11.63 13.35 -67.21
N ASN A 744 -12.27 14.45 -66.83
CA ASN A 744 -12.97 15.32 -67.78
C ASN A 744 -12.00 15.99 -68.77
N GLU A 745 -10.84 16.48 -68.31
CA GLU A 745 -9.80 17.06 -69.18
C GLU A 745 -9.22 16.01 -70.15
N ALA A 746 -9.03 14.76 -69.72
CA ALA A 746 -8.57 13.68 -70.59
C ALA A 746 -9.63 13.31 -71.65
N THR A 747 -10.91 13.24 -71.27
CA THR A 747 -12.01 12.99 -72.23
C THR A 747 -12.16 14.11 -73.25
N ILE A 748 -11.92 15.38 -72.86
CA ILE A 748 -11.91 16.52 -73.78
C ILE A 748 -10.73 16.42 -74.76
N GLN A 749 -9.53 16.08 -74.29
CA GLN A 749 -8.35 15.89 -75.17
C GLN A 749 -8.51 14.72 -76.14
N GLU A 750 -9.12 13.59 -75.71
CA GLU A 750 -9.45 12.48 -76.62
C GLU A 750 -10.55 12.87 -77.62
N GLY A 751 -11.54 13.68 -77.21
CA GLY A 751 -12.61 14.18 -78.09
C GLY A 751 -12.10 15.16 -79.16
N GLU A 752 -11.15 16.03 -78.84
CA GLU A 752 -10.50 16.94 -79.80
C GLU A 752 -9.55 16.19 -80.77
N ALA A 753 -8.93 15.09 -80.33
CA ALA A 753 -8.08 14.25 -81.18
C ALA A 753 -8.86 13.41 -82.22
N VAL A 754 -10.17 13.24 -82.06
CA VAL A 754 -11.03 12.41 -82.92
C VAL A 754 -11.92 13.24 -83.88
N ALA A 755 -11.88 14.58 -83.82
CA ALA A 755 -12.66 15.43 -84.73
C ALA A 755 -12.16 15.31 -86.19
N PRO A 756 -12.99 14.86 -87.16
CA PRO A 756 -12.57 14.69 -88.55
C PRO A 756 -12.38 16.04 -89.24
N ASN A 757 -11.21 16.20 -89.86
CA ASN A 757 -10.79 17.33 -90.66
C ASN A 757 -11.79 17.58 -91.82
N LYS A 758 -12.67 18.57 -91.69
CA LYS A 758 -13.51 19.04 -92.81
C LYS A 758 -12.64 19.90 -93.72
N THR A 759 -12.21 19.30 -94.82
CA THR A 759 -11.77 20.00 -96.03
C THR A 759 -12.86 20.95 -96.53
N THR A 760 -12.53 22.23 -96.67
CA THR A 760 -13.22 23.15 -97.59
C THR A 760 -12.19 23.70 -98.56
N SER A 761 -12.34 23.29 -99.81
CA SER A 761 -11.79 23.92 -101.01
C SER A 761 -12.50 25.24 -101.32
N ASP A 762 -11.87 26.04 -102.18
CA ASP A 762 -12.31 27.29 -102.83
C ASP A 762 -12.16 28.56 -101.96
N VAL A 763 -11.48 29.64 -102.37
CA VAL A 763 -11.07 30.21 -103.67
C VAL A 763 -9.65 30.77 -103.57
#